data_AF-A0A7S4I5T0-F1
#
_entry.id   AF-A0A7S4I5T0-F1
#
_cell.length_a   1.000
_cell.length_b   1.000
_cell.length_c   1.000
_cell.angle_alpha   90.00
_cell.angle_beta   90.00
_cell.angle_gamma   90.00
#
_symmetry.space_group_name_H-M   'P 1'
#
loop_
_entity.id
_entity.type
_entity.pdbx_description
1 polymer ?
#
loop_
_entity_poly.entity_id
_entity_poly.type
_entity_poly.pdbx_seq_one_letter_code
_entity_poly.pdbx_strand_id
1 'polypeptide(L)'
;ETMPVPNHVHKETTSEIIQLLDVITKKSEFITIFYSVLEGGSEYDLFAKAILSYAHAAGKTMDILQNVVQSEFEANIGTPTSIMRGNTAASRILGLFCRQEGKQFLKKQLSPSINSIVGGEISFEIDHCKLSGDIPVQKKANLGNLLSFAECVLSTIATPESILDMPRKIKALAFHIQRLATQHSPENTMLLVGGFVMLRFINPALMTPDFYGLVQSGSLSMTDRRNLTLLCKLIQNISNQRLCNEEWMLDCNEFIEKNMHRLEEFYVHVLMDPMQETDEQEPFGDLFNVTPTEQLNPEAIDLEAFKFFHDIFIDRKSELLEAFGQDENLRESKEAMKLVELLNDYGETTPPEVNIELYYSPLCPFSRAVWLFCLETGIPVVTHKIDLLKEDQALDQEYKKFSQLSPSLQVPLLHVDGEFVLEESAAICTYLCDLFYVGNHWLPKAELESVSRIHQQLDWIQHAIQIPVLRLWEACKNPTAEALQLTRYRDFVTNLEILDKMYAMEKERCNKLPTCPYFQGNAPSLVDLFTILSLSFGQLIQGFTVNKFPTLKLAYYHFVNQYSKKYWKQINYEFEGFFKYVITATSTGSVQQIRQSVLFQQTPHTIYEMVQDPENDIFLFLASKTISTKTNAKLKRGLKKLNTEGGAQDDKAEETDEAPYVVNLDIGGEFNIRGREGTNLLLVPGKKIVQTSRMSDWEAGYLSTVIFEFETIENSQALLHFTELNCPSENSKAQEEHWLRFWKKINGVRVDTIDQTIVLKTKGPEMLFNILTDWRLLSKTLKSKMKFEENGGVHMHNKVYAKITSTVPNKRIVQDWRCTDWPEDFFGRVEQDLQGYEGGCRIRCQIHMVPYDRVKSVEKLWKSSMWKKLGGIVCTSLEQNITFLISPAQVCNILLNGTTLSSKLKSKCVATPDTGSQFIAGHLKGTVMRYDEHKRIVLCVSHKDWPNHNSLVTLTLNPVENGTEVHMYHENIPSASIKNISDMWSNDFWEKIDGILTTNIQTSCILNSTSPEILYMTLLDKNALSQIVGSDSCISPKVGGQVSLYDKVVKGGVSALELNTSITMSLRYFNWPFGLQAETCFKLDEINGGKGTVFTVQQNRVPINQMEDAAKNCEELCKQLKKFKFSKK
;
A
#
# COMPACT_ATOMS: atom_id res chain seq x y z
N GLU A 1 25.74 36.50 -12.66
CA GLU A 1 24.56 36.21 -13.50
C GLU A 1 23.66 35.26 -12.73
N THR A 2 22.70 35.81 -11.99
CA THR A 2 21.72 35.07 -11.20
C THR A 2 20.52 34.73 -12.10
N MET A 3 20.20 33.44 -12.23
CA MET A 3 18.99 32.99 -12.92
C MET A 3 17.73 33.58 -12.24
N PRO A 4 16.71 33.99 -13.02
CA PRO A 4 15.46 34.47 -12.48
C PRO A 4 14.59 33.30 -12.00
N VAL A 5 14.14 33.36 -10.75
CA VAL A 5 13.05 32.53 -10.19
C VAL A 5 11.73 32.96 -10.86
N PRO A 6 10.74 32.07 -11.10
CA PRO A 6 9.49 32.45 -11.75
C PRO A 6 8.68 33.41 -10.87
N ASN A 7 8.83 34.71 -11.12
CA ASN A 7 8.16 35.82 -10.41
C ASN A 7 6.65 35.93 -10.70
N HIS A 8 6.03 35.00 -11.43
CA HIS A 8 4.63 35.13 -11.87
C HIS A 8 3.63 34.61 -10.83
N VAL A 9 3.86 33.43 -10.24
CA VAL A 9 2.91 32.82 -9.28
C VAL A 9 2.83 33.63 -7.97
N HIS A 10 3.96 34.17 -7.48
CA HIS A 10 3.95 35.02 -6.29
C HIS A 10 3.23 36.36 -6.49
N LYS A 11 3.20 36.90 -7.72
CA LYS A 11 2.55 38.19 -7.98
C LYS A 11 1.03 38.07 -8.04
N GLU A 12 0.51 37.00 -8.59
CA GLU A 12 -0.94 36.77 -8.70
C GLU A 12 -1.56 36.51 -7.32
N THR A 13 -1.00 35.61 -6.51
CA THR A 13 -1.47 35.36 -5.14
C THR A 13 -1.35 36.61 -4.26
N THR A 14 -0.26 37.39 -4.37
CA THR A 14 -0.13 38.65 -3.64
C THR A 14 -1.17 39.68 -4.09
N SER A 15 -1.46 39.76 -5.39
CA SER A 15 -2.52 40.64 -5.92
C SER A 15 -3.91 40.24 -5.42
N GLU A 16 -4.22 38.95 -5.38
CA GLU A 16 -5.49 38.42 -4.86
C GLU A 16 -5.67 38.70 -3.37
N ILE A 17 -4.63 38.49 -2.56
CA ILE A 17 -4.66 38.84 -1.13
C ILE A 17 -4.88 40.34 -0.95
N ILE A 18 -4.21 41.19 -1.74
CA ILE A 18 -4.42 42.66 -1.69
C ILE A 18 -5.87 43.02 -2.04
N GLN A 19 -6.46 42.38 -3.05
CA GLN A 19 -7.86 42.62 -3.42
C GLN A 19 -8.82 42.24 -2.29
N LEU A 20 -8.60 41.08 -1.66
CA LEU A 20 -9.36 40.65 -0.49
C LEU A 20 -9.19 41.63 0.67
N LEU A 21 -7.96 42.04 0.99
CA LEU A 21 -7.70 43.01 2.06
C LEU A 21 -8.32 44.38 1.78
N ASP A 22 -8.34 44.85 0.54
CA ASP A 22 -9.03 46.10 0.19
C ASP A 22 -10.54 46.02 0.39
N VAL A 23 -11.15 44.86 0.19
CA VAL A 23 -12.58 44.66 0.49
C VAL A 23 -12.81 44.51 1.99
N ILE A 24 -12.01 43.72 2.70
CA ILE A 24 -12.11 43.49 4.14
C ILE A 24 -11.96 44.80 4.92
N THR A 25 -11.02 45.65 4.53
CA THR A 25 -10.74 46.91 5.25
C THR A 25 -11.70 48.06 4.93
N LYS A 26 -12.63 47.88 3.97
CA LYS A 26 -13.68 48.89 3.68
C LYS A 26 -14.77 48.95 4.74
N LYS A 27 -15.02 47.84 5.44
CA LYS A 27 -16.07 47.73 6.46
C LYS A 27 -15.49 47.10 7.72
N SER A 28 -15.70 47.76 8.85
CA SER A 28 -15.28 47.33 10.18
C SER A 28 -15.92 46.01 10.62
N GLU A 29 -17.12 45.73 10.13
CA GLU A 29 -17.88 44.50 10.36
C GLU A 29 -17.12 43.30 9.78
N PHE A 30 -16.49 43.47 8.61
CA PHE A 30 -15.68 42.41 8.00
C PHE A 30 -14.43 42.14 8.82
N ILE A 31 -13.74 43.18 9.29
CA ILE A 31 -12.58 43.03 10.20
C ILE A 31 -12.99 42.27 11.47
N THR A 32 -14.20 42.52 11.97
CA THR A 32 -14.72 41.87 13.19
C THR A 32 -15.07 40.40 12.94
N ILE A 33 -15.69 40.08 11.81
CA ILE A 33 -15.95 38.69 11.38
C ILE A 33 -14.64 37.93 11.20
N PHE A 34 -13.66 38.52 10.53
CA PHE A 34 -12.33 37.93 10.36
C PHE A 34 -11.63 37.69 11.70
N TYR A 35 -11.76 38.62 12.65
CA TYR A 35 -11.20 38.45 13.98
C TYR A 35 -11.90 37.34 14.79
N SER A 36 -13.19 37.07 14.51
CA SER A 36 -13.99 36.09 15.23
C SER A 36 -13.63 34.63 14.93
N VAL A 37 -13.01 34.36 13.78
CA VAL A 37 -12.60 33.01 13.35
C VAL A 37 -11.17 32.65 13.78
N LEU A 38 -10.47 33.54 14.47
CA LEU A 38 -9.08 33.32 14.93
C LEU A 38 -9.05 32.52 16.23
N GLU A 39 -7.99 31.71 16.40
CA GLU A 39 -7.78 30.88 17.57
C GLU A 39 -6.53 31.28 18.37
N GLY A 40 -6.74 31.64 19.63
CA GLY A 40 -5.64 31.82 20.59
C GLY A 40 -4.89 33.15 20.50
N GLY A 41 -4.05 33.41 21.52
CA GLY A 41 -3.42 34.71 21.76
C GLY A 41 -2.48 35.22 20.66
N SER A 42 -1.72 34.32 20.02
CA SER A 42 -0.72 34.69 19.01
C SER A 42 -1.33 35.13 17.68
N GLU A 43 -2.46 34.54 17.27
CA GLU A 43 -3.13 34.90 16.01
C GLU A 43 -3.74 36.30 16.08
N TYR A 44 -4.33 36.68 17.22
CA TYR A 44 -4.88 38.03 17.40
C TYR A 44 -3.82 39.14 17.25
N ASP A 45 -2.61 38.90 17.77
CA ASP A 45 -1.52 39.87 17.68
C ASP A 45 -0.93 39.93 16.25
N LEU A 46 -0.84 38.78 15.57
CA LEU A 46 -0.44 38.71 14.15
C LEU A 46 -1.47 39.40 13.24
N PHE A 47 -2.76 39.18 13.45
CA PHE A 47 -3.84 39.86 12.72
C PHE A 47 -3.74 41.38 12.84
N ALA A 48 -3.59 41.90 14.07
CA ALA A 48 -3.45 43.33 14.29
C ALA A 48 -2.20 43.91 13.59
N LYS A 49 -1.07 43.18 13.62
CA LYS A 49 0.17 43.55 12.92
C LYS A 49 -0.05 43.57 11.41
N ALA A 50 -0.75 42.57 10.88
CA ALA A 50 -1.00 42.40 9.46
C ALA A 50 -1.93 43.48 8.88
N ILE A 51 -3.04 43.79 9.58
CA ILE A 51 -3.96 44.88 9.21
C ILE A 51 -3.23 46.24 9.22
N LEU A 52 -2.43 46.52 10.24
CA LEU A 52 -1.68 47.78 10.32
C LEU A 52 -0.59 47.89 9.25
N SER A 53 0.09 46.78 8.93
CA SER A 53 1.09 46.75 7.86
C SER A 53 0.44 47.06 6.51
N TYR A 54 -0.69 46.43 6.19
CA TYR A 54 -1.48 46.75 5.00
C TYR A 54 -1.95 48.21 5.00
N ALA A 55 -2.53 48.67 6.11
CA ALA A 55 -3.07 50.02 6.24
C ALA A 55 -1.99 51.10 6.03
N HIS A 56 -0.76 50.84 6.49
CA HIS A 56 0.38 51.72 6.26
C HIS A 56 0.81 51.74 4.79
N ALA A 57 0.96 50.56 4.17
CA ALA A 57 1.32 50.44 2.76
C ALA A 57 0.27 51.05 1.81
N ALA A 58 -1.01 50.97 2.18
CA ALA A 58 -2.13 51.54 1.44
C ALA A 58 -2.33 53.05 1.66
N GLY A 59 -1.62 53.66 2.63
CA GLY A 59 -1.87 55.05 3.03
C GLY A 59 -3.22 55.28 3.72
N LYS A 60 -3.89 54.21 4.17
CA LYS A 60 -5.26 54.24 4.76
C LYS A 60 -5.26 54.07 6.29
N THR A 61 -4.14 54.32 6.96
CA THR A 61 -3.99 54.05 8.40
C THR A 61 -5.04 54.79 9.24
N MET A 62 -5.22 56.10 9.03
CA MET A 62 -6.18 56.87 9.83
C MET A 62 -7.63 56.53 9.49
N ASP A 63 -7.94 56.20 8.24
CA ASP A 63 -9.29 55.82 7.81
C ASP A 63 -9.74 54.52 8.46
N ILE A 64 -8.88 53.49 8.39
CA ILE A 64 -9.18 52.17 8.99
C ILE A 64 -9.33 52.30 10.51
N LEU A 65 -8.46 53.08 11.17
CA LEU A 65 -8.57 53.29 12.61
C LEU A 65 -9.84 54.05 13.00
N GLN A 66 -10.25 55.07 12.24
CA GLN A 66 -11.51 55.78 12.47
C GLN A 66 -12.72 54.86 12.32
N ASN A 67 -12.75 54.02 11.26
CA ASN A 67 -13.84 53.08 11.01
C ASN A 67 -13.94 52.00 12.08
N VAL A 68 -12.80 51.46 12.51
CA VAL A 68 -12.74 50.43 13.55
C VAL A 68 -13.19 50.99 14.90
N VAL A 69 -12.82 52.23 15.23
CA VAL A 69 -13.34 52.94 16.43
C VAL A 69 -14.84 53.20 16.29
N GLN A 70 -15.29 53.72 15.16
CA GLN A 70 -16.71 54.00 14.87
C GLN A 70 -17.58 52.77 15.15
N SER A 71 -17.19 51.63 14.59
CA SER A 71 -17.92 50.38 14.74
C SER A 71 -17.94 49.86 16.17
N GLU A 72 -16.86 50.06 16.93
CA GLU A 72 -16.83 49.69 18.35
C GLU A 72 -17.83 50.53 19.17
N PHE A 73 -18.02 51.81 18.82
CA PHE A 73 -19.05 52.66 19.42
C PHE A 73 -20.47 52.21 19.03
N GLU A 74 -20.70 51.92 17.75
CA GLU A 74 -21.99 51.46 17.23
C GLU A 74 -22.41 50.11 17.83
N ALA A 75 -21.47 49.17 17.99
CA ALA A 75 -21.73 47.87 18.59
C ALA A 75 -22.06 47.94 20.09
N ASN A 76 -21.68 49.02 20.78
CA ASN A 76 -21.79 49.14 22.24
C ASN A 76 -22.66 50.32 22.71
N ILE A 77 -23.56 50.83 21.86
CA ILE A 77 -24.47 51.95 22.17
C ILE A 77 -25.19 51.77 23.52
N GLY A 78 -25.59 50.53 23.87
CA GLY A 78 -26.28 50.23 25.12
C GLY A 78 -25.39 50.09 26.37
N THR A 79 -24.07 50.01 26.21
CA THR A 79 -23.12 49.88 27.35
C THR A 79 -21.84 50.72 27.13
N PRO A 80 -21.94 52.06 27.10
CA PRO A 80 -20.82 52.93 26.74
C PRO A 80 -19.56 52.73 27.59
N THR A 81 -19.71 52.36 28.86
CA THR A 81 -18.58 52.12 29.79
C THR A 81 -17.73 50.89 29.45
N SER A 82 -18.15 50.05 28.49
CA SER A 82 -17.41 48.87 28.02
C SER A 82 -16.56 49.12 26.76
N ILE A 83 -16.81 50.24 26.06
CA ILE A 83 -16.13 50.62 24.81
C ILE A 83 -14.62 50.69 25.05
N MET A 84 -13.84 50.08 24.15
CA MET A 84 -12.38 50.06 24.25
C MET A 84 -11.89 49.51 25.60
N ARG A 85 -12.62 48.58 26.24
CA ARG A 85 -12.14 47.84 27.42
C ARG A 85 -12.12 46.33 27.22
N GLY A 86 -12.81 45.82 26.20
CA GLY A 86 -12.81 44.41 25.82
C GLY A 86 -11.59 43.96 25.01
N ASN A 87 -11.51 42.66 24.74
CA ASN A 87 -10.53 42.05 23.83
C ASN A 87 -11.10 41.97 22.40
N THR A 88 -11.35 43.12 21.79
CA THR A 88 -11.94 43.26 20.45
C THR A 88 -10.85 43.49 19.39
N ALA A 89 -11.20 43.30 18.11
CA ALA A 89 -10.32 43.64 16.99
C ALA A 89 -9.84 45.10 17.10
N ALA A 90 -10.78 46.02 17.38
CA ALA A 90 -10.51 47.44 17.57
C ALA A 90 -9.49 47.69 18.67
N SER A 91 -9.70 47.05 19.81
CA SER A 91 -8.87 47.25 20.99
C SER A 91 -7.43 46.77 20.80
N ARG A 92 -7.24 45.68 20.04
CA ARG A 92 -5.92 45.14 19.66
C ARG A 92 -5.21 45.99 18.62
N ILE A 93 -5.92 46.38 17.56
CA ILE A 93 -5.36 47.22 16.48
C ILE A 93 -4.94 48.59 17.04
N LEU A 94 -5.79 49.24 17.84
CA LEU A 94 -5.48 50.53 18.49
C LEU A 94 -4.29 50.41 19.44
N GLY A 95 -4.24 49.35 20.25
CA GLY A 95 -3.14 49.13 21.19
C GLY A 95 -1.79 48.98 20.47
N LEU A 96 -1.75 48.20 19.38
CA LEU A 96 -0.54 48.04 18.58
C LEU A 96 -0.16 49.33 17.83
N PHE A 97 -1.13 50.06 17.30
CA PHE A 97 -0.91 51.36 16.67
C PHE A 97 -0.30 52.38 17.63
N CYS A 98 -0.92 52.57 18.80
CA CYS A 98 -0.42 53.47 19.84
C CYS A 98 1.00 53.10 20.26
N ARG A 99 1.29 51.79 20.32
CA ARG A 99 2.62 51.30 20.59
C ARG A 99 3.63 51.64 19.49
N GLN A 100 3.27 51.51 18.21
CA GLN A 100 4.18 51.79 17.10
C GLN A 100 4.47 53.29 16.96
N GLU A 101 3.42 54.12 16.93
CA GLU A 101 3.53 55.57 16.73
C GLU A 101 4.06 56.29 17.96
N GLY A 102 3.67 55.88 19.16
CA GLY A 102 4.00 56.59 20.39
C GLY A 102 5.19 56.04 21.17
N LYS A 103 5.87 55.00 20.68
CA LYS A 103 7.03 54.40 21.37
C LYS A 103 8.10 55.42 21.74
N GLN A 104 8.48 56.27 20.79
CA GLN A 104 9.56 57.24 20.99
C GLN A 104 9.16 58.33 22.00
N PHE A 105 7.93 58.83 21.88
CA PHE A 105 7.34 59.77 22.82
C PHE A 105 7.31 59.20 24.24
N LEU A 106 6.70 58.02 24.43
CA LEU A 106 6.57 57.38 25.74
C LEU A 106 7.94 57.09 26.37
N LYS A 107 8.92 56.66 25.56
CA LYS A 107 10.29 56.47 26.03
C LYS A 107 10.89 57.79 26.53
N LYS A 108 10.78 58.87 25.76
CA LYS A 108 11.31 60.18 26.15
C LYS A 108 10.67 60.71 27.43
N GLN A 109 9.35 60.59 27.57
CA GLN A 109 8.61 61.16 28.69
C GLN A 109 8.68 60.29 29.96
N LEU A 110 8.58 58.97 29.84
CA LEU A 110 8.43 58.08 31.01
C LEU A 110 9.73 57.45 31.50
N SER A 111 10.77 57.33 30.66
CA SER A 111 12.05 56.72 31.07
C SER A 111 12.68 57.37 32.31
N PRO A 112 12.69 58.71 32.50
CA PRO A 112 13.28 59.31 33.70
C PRO A 112 12.59 58.87 35.00
N SER A 113 11.26 58.91 35.02
CA SER A 113 10.46 58.49 36.19
C SER A 113 10.57 56.99 36.43
N ILE A 114 10.53 56.15 35.39
CA ILE A 114 10.61 54.69 35.53
C ILE A 114 12.00 54.21 35.96
N ASN A 115 13.09 54.75 35.40
CA ASN A 115 14.45 54.35 35.79
C ASN A 115 14.80 54.73 37.22
N SER A 116 14.09 55.70 37.83
CA SER A 116 14.25 56.03 39.25
C SER A 116 13.54 55.06 40.21
N ILE A 117 12.61 54.24 39.70
CA ILE A 117 11.92 53.16 40.44
C ILE A 117 12.70 51.85 40.31
N VAL A 118 13.15 51.55 39.08
CA VAL A 118 13.73 50.25 38.72
C VAL A 118 15.14 50.10 39.28
N GLY A 119 15.38 49.02 40.03
CA GLY A 119 16.69 48.69 40.60
C GLY A 119 16.98 49.30 41.98
N GLY A 120 16.02 49.98 42.60
CA GLY A 120 16.09 50.46 43.98
C GLY A 120 15.48 49.50 45.01
N GLU A 121 15.72 49.73 46.30
CA GLU A 121 15.05 49.01 47.43
C GLU A 121 13.64 49.55 47.74
N ILE A 122 13.04 50.31 46.82
CA ILE A 122 11.77 51.01 47.04
C ILE A 122 10.60 50.02 46.89
N SER A 123 9.64 50.05 47.81
CA SER A 123 8.41 49.27 47.74
C SER A 123 7.18 50.18 47.76
N PHE A 124 6.19 49.85 46.93
CA PHE A 124 4.85 50.46 46.92
C PHE A 124 3.80 49.55 47.54
N GLU A 125 4.17 48.40 48.12
CA GLU A 125 3.19 47.47 48.70
C GLU A 125 2.51 48.09 49.92
N ILE A 126 1.18 48.21 49.85
CA ILE A 126 0.33 48.82 50.90
C ILE A 126 -0.74 47.84 51.40
N ASP A 127 -0.79 46.63 50.83
CA ASP A 127 -1.60 45.52 51.32
C ASP A 127 -1.00 44.97 52.62
N HIS A 128 -1.71 45.18 53.73
CA HIS A 128 -1.28 44.78 55.07
C HIS A 128 -1.04 43.26 55.21
N CYS A 129 -1.69 42.43 54.39
CA CYS A 129 -1.46 40.98 54.39
C CYS A 129 -0.14 40.56 53.72
N LYS A 130 0.48 41.45 52.94
CA LYS A 130 1.72 41.19 52.18
C LYS A 130 2.95 41.87 52.78
N LEU A 131 2.75 42.72 53.79
CA LEU A 131 3.81 43.41 54.52
C LEU A 131 4.31 42.55 55.69
N SER A 132 5.60 42.68 56.01
CA SER A 132 6.26 41.93 57.09
C SER A 132 7.06 42.88 57.99
N GLY A 133 6.84 42.82 59.31
CA GLY A 133 7.49 43.70 60.29
C GLY A 133 6.51 44.70 60.91
N ASP A 134 6.94 45.95 61.13
CA ASP A 134 6.09 47.04 61.65
C ASP A 134 5.17 47.57 60.53
N ILE A 135 4.01 46.91 60.38
CA ILE A 135 3.08 47.12 59.27
C ILE A 135 2.60 48.58 59.15
N PRO A 136 2.17 49.29 60.22
CA PRO A 136 1.74 50.68 60.10
C PRO A 136 2.82 51.64 59.58
N VAL A 137 4.07 51.48 60.03
CA VAL A 137 5.19 52.34 59.62
C VAL A 137 5.56 52.09 58.16
N GLN A 138 5.67 50.80 57.77
CA GLN A 138 5.98 50.43 56.39
C GLN A 138 4.86 50.83 55.42
N LYS A 139 3.59 50.61 55.78
CA LYS A 139 2.44 51.01 54.96
C LYS A 139 2.46 52.52 54.70
N LYS A 140 2.72 53.33 55.71
CA LYS A 140 2.79 54.80 55.58
C LYS A 140 3.93 55.24 54.66
N ALA A 141 5.11 54.63 54.79
CA ALA A 141 6.26 54.93 53.93
C ALA A 141 6.02 54.50 52.47
N ASN A 142 5.53 53.28 52.25
CA ASN A 142 5.23 52.75 50.92
C ASN A 142 4.09 53.51 50.22
N LEU A 143 3.07 53.94 50.98
CA LEU A 143 2.01 54.81 50.48
C LEU A 143 2.57 56.16 50.05
N GLY A 144 3.43 56.78 50.86
CA GLY A 144 4.10 58.03 50.51
C GLY A 144 4.92 57.92 49.21
N ASN A 145 5.64 56.81 49.05
CA ASN A 145 6.37 56.50 47.82
C ASN A 145 5.40 56.39 46.63
N LEU A 146 4.36 55.55 46.73
CA LEU A 146 3.37 55.34 45.65
C LEU A 146 2.73 56.65 45.20
N LEU A 147 2.28 57.49 46.14
CA LEU A 147 1.63 58.78 45.83
C LEU A 147 2.62 59.76 45.19
N SER A 148 3.85 59.85 45.71
CA SER A 148 4.90 60.72 45.15
C SER A 148 5.27 60.34 43.71
N PHE A 149 5.41 59.04 43.42
CA PHE A 149 5.70 58.57 42.08
C PHE A 149 4.52 58.73 41.12
N ALA A 150 3.28 58.54 41.59
CA ALA A 150 2.08 58.85 40.82
C ALA A 150 2.01 60.33 40.46
N GLU A 151 2.30 61.21 41.42
CA GLU A 151 2.37 62.66 41.20
C GLU A 151 3.46 63.03 40.17
N CYS A 152 4.62 62.39 40.23
CA CYS A 152 5.71 62.58 39.26
C CYS A 152 5.27 62.21 37.84
N VAL A 153 4.63 61.06 37.66
CA VAL A 153 4.14 60.61 36.34
C VAL A 153 3.05 61.55 35.82
N LEU A 154 2.04 61.88 36.63
CA LEU A 154 0.96 62.80 36.25
C LEU A 154 1.49 64.19 35.88
N SER A 155 2.48 64.68 36.62
CA SER A 155 3.13 65.97 36.31
C SER A 155 3.89 65.92 35.00
N THR A 156 4.63 64.84 34.76
CA THR A 156 5.45 64.70 33.55
C THR A 156 4.59 64.67 32.29
N ILE A 157 3.50 63.89 32.29
CA ILE A 157 2.61 63.79 31.12
C ILE A 157 1.82 65.07 30.87
N ALA A 158 1.48 65.83 31.92
CA ALA A 158 0.63 67.03 31.82
C ALA A 158 1.41 68.33 31.55
N THR A 159 2.73 68.29 31.33
CA THR A 159 3.50 69.49 30.95
C THR A 159 3.11 69.96 29.54
N PRO A 160 3.05 71.28 29.28
CA PRO A 160 2.75 71.81 27.94
C PRO A 160 3.70 71.25 26.86
N GLU A 161 4.97 71.07 27.20
CA GLU A 161 5.99 70.50 26.31
C GLU A 161 5.70 69.03 25.97
N SER A 162 5.33 68.21 26.95
CA SER A 162 4.94 66.81 26.73
C SER A 162 3.66 66.71 25.90
N ILE A 163 2.67 67.58 26.17
CA ILE A 163 1.44 67.62 25.38
C ILE A 163 1.76 67.97 23.92
N LEU A 164 2.62 68.96 23.65
CA LEU A 164 3.01 69.32 22.29
C LEU A 164 3.80 68.21 21.56
N ASP A 165 4.68 67.51 22.28
CA ASP A 165 5.51 66.42 21.77
C ASP A 165 4.73 65.12 21.50
N MET A 166 3.50 65.01 22.01
CA MET A 166 2.64 63.85 21.78
C MET A 166 2.30 63.70 20.29
N PRO A 167 2.43 62.50 19.69
CA PRO A 167 2.19 62.29 18.27
C PRO A 167 0.83 62.78 17.80
N ARG A 168 0.82 63.61 16.76
CA ARG A 168 -0.41 64.24 16.25
C ARG A 168 -1.47 63.23 15.81
N LYS A 169 -1.08 62.07 15.26
CA LYS A 169 -2.02 60.98 14.92
C LYS A 169 -2.74 60.38 16.14
N ILE A 170 -2.06 60.29 17.29
CA ILE A 170 -2.67 59.81 18.54
C ILE A 170 -3.65 60.85 19.07
N LYS A 171 -3.30 62.14 19.01
CA LYS A 171 -4.22 63.24 19.35
C LYS A 171 -5.46 63.26 18.45
N ALA A 172 -5.27 63.06 17.15
CA ALA A 172 -6.36 62.97 16.18
C ALA A 172 -7.31 61.81 16.54
N LEU A 173 -6.82 60.61 16.86
CA LEU A 173 -7.69 59.53 17.32
C LEU A 173 -8.41 59.85 18.63
N ALA A 174 -7.74 60.48 19.60
CA ALA A 174 -8.38 60.92 20.84
C ALA A 174 -9.50 61.94 20.56
N PHE A 175 -9.29 62.86 19.61
CA PHE A 175 -10.30 63.80 19.14
C PHE A 175 -11.49 63.11 18.45
N HIS A 176 -11.23 62.14 17.57
CA HIS A 176 -12.30 61.35 16.94
C HIS A 176 -13.11 60.58 17.98
N ILE A 177 -12.44 59.93 18.94
CA ILE A 177 -13.10 59.25 20.07
C ILE A 177 -13.96 60.23 20.89
N GLN A 178 -13.47 61.45 21.15
CA GLN A 178 -14.24 62.48 21.84
C GLN A 178 -15.49 62.88 21.05
N ARG A 179 -15.39 63.06 19.72
CA ARG A 179 -16.53 63.35 18.85
C ARG A 179 -17.60 62.26 18.94
N LEU A 180 -17.19 61.00 18.86
CA LEU A 180 -18.11 59.86 18.95
C LEU A 180 -18.70 59.68 20.34
N ALA A 181 -17.89 59.87 21.38
CA ALA A 181 -18.37 59.83 22.75
C ALA A 181 -19.38 60.95 23.04
N THR A 182 -19.14 62.16 22.52
CA THR A 182 -20.09 63.28 22.66
C THR A 182 -21.41 62.99 21.94
N GLN A 183 -21.39 62.23 20.84
CA GLN A 183 -22.58 61.84 20.11
C GLN A 183 -23.37 60.71 20.79
N HIS A 184 -22.68 59.68 21.30
CA HIS A 184 -23.31 58.44 21.77
C HIS A 184 -23.44 58.34 23.30
N SER A 185 -22.56 58.97 24.07
CA SER A 185 -22.57 58.98 25.54
C SER A 185 -21.91 60.25 26.09
N PRO A 186 -22.57 61.41 25.96
CA PRO A 186 -22.02 62.70 26.38
C PRO A 186 -21.51 62.69 27.83
N GLU A 187 -22.21 61.99 28.73
CA GLU A 187 -21.88 61.88 30.15
C GLU A 187 -20.57 61.12 30.43
N ASN A 188 -20.10 60.28 29.50
CA ASN A 188 -18.88 59.48 29.64
C ASN A 188 -17.75 59.96 28.73
N THR A 189 -17.84 61.15 28.13
CA THR A 189 -16.88 61.62 27.12
C THR A 189 -15.44 61.59 27.62
N MET A 190 -15.15 62.19 28.78
CA MET A 190 -13.79 62.19 29.35
C MET A 190 -13.34 60.81 29.83
N LEU A 191 -14.28 59.96 30.29
CA LEU A 191 -14.01 58.59 30.67
C LEU A 191 -13.53 57.75 29.48
N LEU A 192 -14.14 57.93 28.31
CA LEU A 192 -13.80 57.22 27.08
C LEU A 192 -12.49 57.72 26.45
N VAL A 193 -12.26 59.05 26.47
CA VAL A 193 -10.97 59.62 26.08
C VAL A 193 -9.85 59.09 26.98
N GLY A 194 -10.05 59.06 28.30
CA GLY A 194 -9.11 58.45 29.24
C GLY A 194 -8.93 56.94 29.04
N GLY A 195 -10.00 56.23 28.64
CA GLY A 195 -9.95 54.82 28.24
C GLY A 195 -9.07 54.54 27.03
N PHE A 196 -8.82 55.53 26.18
CA PHE A 196 -7.84 55.43 25.09
C PHE A 196 -6.47 55.93 25.54
N VAL A 197 -6.38 57.19 25.98
CA VAL A 197 -5.12 57.87 26.28
C VAL A 197 -4.37 57.22 27.44
N MET A 198 -5.06 56.87 28.53
CA MET A 198 -4.40 56.26 29.69
C MET A 198 -4.34 54.75 29.56
N LEU A 199 -5.49 54.07 29.38
CA LEU A 199 -5.55 52.61 29.44
C LEU A 199 -4.85 51.92 28.25
N ARG A 200 -4.86 52.51 27.05
CA ARG A 200 -4.32 51.87 25.83
C ARG A 200 -3.01 52.44 25.33
N PHE A 201 -2.69 53.67 25.70
CA PHE A 201 -1.48 54.33 25.25
C PHE A 201 -0.43 54.45 26.37
N ILE A 202 -0.73 55.14 27.46
CA ILE A 202 0.27 55.45 28.51
C ILE A 202 0.50 54.25 29.47
N ASN A 203 -0.56 53.67 30.04
CA ASN A 203 -0.44 52.62 31.06
C ASN A 203 0.20 51.32 30.56
N PRO A 204 0.02 50.87 29.30
CA PRO A 204 0.74 49.70 28.80
C PRO A 204 2.26 49.86 28.83
N ALA A 205 2.77 51.08 28.59
CA ALA A 205 4.19 51.38 28.67
C ALA A 205 4.72 51.41 30.11
N LEU A 206 3.88 51.81 31.07
CA LEU A 206 4.20 51.73 32.50
C LEU A 206 4.19 50.28 33.01
N MET A 207 3.25 49.45 32.54
CA MET A 207 3.13 48.04 32.93
C MET A 207 4.22 47.15 32.33
N THR A 208 4.69 47.45 31.12
CA THR A 208 5.68 46.65 30.38
C THR A 208 6.83 47.51 29.82
N PRO A 209 7.59 48.21 30.69
CA PRO A 209 8.54 49.22 30.24
C PRO A 209 9.73 48.66 29.45
N ASP A 210 10.08 47.38 29.65
CA ASP A 210 11.09 46.66 28.88
C ASP A 210 10.70 46.49 27.41
N PHE A 211 9.42 46.25 27.12
CA PHE A 211 8.91 46.05 25.76
C PHE A 211 8.77 47.33 24.94
N TYR A 212 8.65 48.47 25.63
CA TYR A 212 8.68 49.82 25.05
C TYR A 212 10.11 50.40 25.03
N GLY A 213 11.09 49.71 25.62
CA GLY A 213 12.49 50.12 25.66
C GLY A 213 12.75 51.31 26.59
N LEU A 214 11.92 51.47 27.63
CA LEU A 214 12.08 52.47 28.69
C LEU A 214 13.19 52.06 29.66
N VAL A 215 13.36 50.74 29.83
CA VAL A 215 14.40 50.07 30.63
C VAL A 215 15.05 48.95 29.81
N GLN A 216 16.16 48.39 30.29
CA GLN A 216 16.84 47.29 29.64
C GLN A 216 15.98 46.01 29.67
N SER A 217 15.93 45.27 28.55
CA SER A 217 15.14 44.04 28.47
C SER A 217 15.57 43.00 29.51
N GLY A 218 14.61 42.50 30.29
CA GLY A 218 14.86 41.53 31.36
C GLY A 218 15.38 42.11 32.68
N SER A 219 15.49 43.44 32.83
CA SER A 219 16.05 44.08 34.02
C SER A 219 15.07 44.26 35.20
N LEU A 220 13.79 43.94 35.04
CA LEU A 220 12.75 44.18 36.05
C LEU A 220 12.65 43.03 37.05
N SER A 221 12.83 43.34 38.34
CA SER A 221 12.57 42.41 39.44
C SER A 221 11.06 42.19 39.67
N MET A 222 10.70 41.16 40.45
CA MET A 222 9.31 40.93 40.85
C MET A 222 8.73 42.10 41.65
N THR A 223 9.56 42.76 42.47
CA THR A 223 9.18 43.96 43.23
C THR A 223 8.93 45.14 42.31
N ASP A 224 9.79 45.36 41.30
CA ASP A 224 9.60 46.43 40.31
C ASP A 224 8.29 46.25 39.54
N ARG A 225 8.00 45.01 39.08
CA ARG A 225 6.74 44.69 38.39
C ARG A 225 5.52 44.95 39.27
N ARG A 226 5.62 44.63 40.56
CA ARG A 226 4.54 44.90 41.54
C ARG A 226 4.36 46.40 41.77
N ASN A 227 5.44 47.15 41.95
CA ASN A 227 5.40 48.61 42.10
C ASN A 227 4.72 49.28 40.89
N LEU A 228 5.14 48.93 39.68
CA LEU A 228 4.57 49.45 38.44
C LEU A 228 3.08 49.09 38.30
N THR A 229 2.68 47.88 38.73
CA THR A 229 1.27 47.47 38.75
C THR A 229 0.43 48.33 39.67
N LEU A 230 0.92 48.63 40.88
CA LEU A 230 0.22 49.48 41.85
C LEU A 230 0.14 50.93 41.39
N LEU A 231 1.22 51.45 40.81
CA LEU A 231 1.28 52.78 40.20
C LEU A 231 0.25 52.92 39.06
N CYS A 232 0.22 51.95 38.14
CA CYS A 232 -0.76 51.93 37.04
C CYS A 232 -2.18 51.82 37.56
N LYS A 233 -2.43 50.99 38.59
CA LYS A 233 -3.76 50.84 39.20
C LYS A 233 -4.26 52.16 39.78
N LEU A 234 -3.40 52.89 40.49
CA LEU A 234 -3.73 54.20 41.06
C LEU A 234 -4.06 55.22 39.96
N ILE A 235 -3.17 55.36 38.96
CA ILE A 235 -3.36 56.28 37.82
C ILE A 235 -4.61 55.92 37.00
N GLN A 236 -4.86 54.62 36.79
CA GLN A 236 -6.04 54.15 36.07
C GLN A 236 -7.33 54.44 36.84
N ASN A 237 -7.33 54.40 38.17
CA ASN A 237 -8.49 54.78 38.99
C ASN A 237 -8.80 56.28 38.87
N ILE A 238 -7.77 57.14 38.79
CA ILE A 238 -7.92 58.57 38.49
C ILE A 238 -8.54 58.76 37.11
N SER A 239 -7.99 58.09 36.08
CA SER A 239 -8.53 58.13 34.72
C SER A 239 -9.96 57.60 34.62
N ASN A 240 -10.33 56.63 35.46
CA ASN A 240 -11.67 56.05 35.50
C ASN A 240 -12.65 56.88 36.33
N GLN A 241 -12.19 58.00 36.93
CA GLN A 241 -12.98 58.83 37.84
C GLN A 241 -13.63 58.01 38.97
N ARG A 242 -12.89 57.01 39.48
CA ARG A 242 -13.43 56.01 40.41
C ARG A 242 -12.55 55.88 41.65
N LEU A 243 -13.19 55.95 42.82
CA LEU A 243 -12.56 55.66 44.10
C LEU A 243 -12.27 54.16 44.27
N CYS A 244 -11.22 53.86 45.01
CA CYS A 244 -10.89 52.50 45.41
C CYS A 244 -11.96 51.95 46.35
N ASN A 245 -12.45 50.74 46.07
CA ASN A 245 -13.37 49.99 46.94
C ASN A 245 -12.66 48.93 47.79
N GLU A 246 -11.37 48.70 47.55
CA GLU A 246 -10.56 47.72 48.27
C GLU A 246 -10.05 48.31 49.57
N GLU A 247 -10.32 47.65 50.71
CA GLU A 247 -10.01 48.17 52.06
C GLU A 247 -8.55 48.63 52.21
N TRP A 248 -7.61 47.91 51.58
CA TRP A 248 -6.18 48.21 51.66
C TRP A 248 -5.75 49.41 50.80
N MET A 249 -6.58 49.88 49.86
CA MET A 249 -6.33 51.03 48.96
C MET A 249 -7.09 52.30 49.36
N LEU A 250 -7.94 52.27 50.40
CA LEU A 250 -8.78 53.43 50.77
C LEU A 250 -7.97 54.70 51.06
N ASP A 251 -6.77 54.55 51.60
CA ASP A 251 -5.85 55.67 51.88
C ASP A 251 -5.39 56.42 50.61
N CYS A 252 -5.63 55.87 49.42
CA CYS A 252 -5.33 56.54 48.15
C CYS A 252 -6.47 57.44 47.66
N ASN A 253 -7.69 57.34 48.21
CA ASN A 253 -8.88 58.00 47.66
C ASN A 253 -8.77 59.53 47.67
N GLU A 254 -8.20 60.13 48.71
CA GLU A 254 -7.97 61.58 48.77
C GLU A 254 -7.06 62.07 47.63
N PHE A 255 -6.00 61.30 47.32
CA PHE A 255 -5.11 61.60 46.20
C PHE A 255 -5.81 61.45 44.85
N ILE A 256 -6.69 60.44 44.73
CA ILE A 256 -7.46 60.20 43.51
C ILE A 256 -8.38 61.38 43.24
N GLU A 257 -9.22 61.77 44.21
CA GLU A 257 -10.18 62.88 44.08
C GLU A 257 -9.49 64.19 43.69
N LYS A 258 -8.36 64.49 44.33
CA LYS A 258 -7.59 65.72 44.06
C LYS A 258 -7.07 65.79 42.62
N ASN A 259 -6.76 64.65 42.00
CA ASN A 259 -6.13 64.60 40.67
C ASN A 259 -7.11 64.29 39.53
N MET A 260 -8.39 63.98 39.81
CA MET A 260 -9.39 63.72 38.76
C MET A 260 -9.51 64.90 37.78
N HIS A 261 -9.75 66.11 38.31
CA HIS A 261 -9.90 67.33 37.50
C HIS A 261 -8.65 67.66 36.68
N ARG A 262 -7.47 67.49 37.28
CA ARG A 262 -6.19 67.72 36.59
C ARG A 262 -6.02 66.83 35.36
N LEU A 263 -6.48 65.58 35.45
CA LEU A 263 -6.37 64.64 34.36
C LEU A 263 -7.42 64.93 33.26
N GLU A 264 -8.60 65.41 33.63
CA GLU A 264 -9.58 65.94 32.67
C GLU A 264 -9.03 67.16 31.92
N GLU A 265 -8.42 68.12 32.61
CA GLU A 265 -7.75 69.27 31.97
C GLU A 265 -6.66 68.80 31.00
N PHE A 266 -5.85 67.80 31.40
CA PHE A 266 -4.87 67.20 30.50
C PHE A 266 -5.51 66.64 29.23
N TYR A 267 -6.64 65.93 29.32
CA TYR A 267 -7.36 65.43 28.14
C TYR A 267 -7.82 66.55 27.23
N VAL A 268 -8.38 67.63 27.78
CA VAL A 268 -8.82 68.79 26.97
C VAL A 268 -7.68 69.34 26.12
N HIS A 269 -6.47 69.44 26.67
CA HIS A 269 -5.30 69.90 25.92
C HIS A 269 -4.77 68.87 24.90
N VAL A 270 -4.90 67.56 25.18
CA VAL A 270 -4.56 66.50 24.22
C VAL A 270 -5.45 66.54 22.99
N LEU A 271 -6.71 66.94 23.15
CA LEU A 271 -7.70 67.02 22.08
C LEU A 271 -7.50 68.22 21.13
N MET A 272 -6.59 69.14 21.44
CA MET A 272 -6.30 70.31 20.61
C MET A 272 -5.34 69.96 19.46
N ASP A 273 -5.64 70.45 18.26
CA ASP A 273 -4.76 70.34 17.11
C ASP A 273 -3.72 71.47 17.10
N PRO A 274 -2.42 71.17 17.29
CA PRO A 274 -1.38 72.20 17.28
C PRO A 274 -1.16 72.86 15.92
N MET A 275 -1.74 72.32 14.83
CA MET A 275 -1.64 72.86 13.47
C MET A 275 -2.90 73.59 13.00
N GLN A 276 -3.93 73.70 13.83
CA GLN A 276 -5.14 74.44 13.47
C GLN A 276 -4.85 75.95 13.49
N GLU A 277 -4.99 76.62 12.35
CA GLU A 277 -4.67 78.05 12.21
C GLU A 277 -5.90 78.94 12.46
N THR A 278 -7.11 78.43 12.20
CA THR A 278 -8.39 79.16 12.34
C THR A 278 -9.50 78.26 12.87
N ASP A 279 -10.45 78.83 13.61
CA ASP A 279 -11.62 78.10 14.15
C ASP A 279 -12.53 77.47 13.08
N GLU A 280 -12.45 77.94 11.81
CA GLU A 280 -13.22 77.40 10.68
C GLU A 280 -12.60 76.12 10.08
N GLN A 281 -11.34 75.82 10.36
CA GLN A 281 -10.69 74.58 9.90
C GLN A 281 -11.08 73.42 10.82
N GLU A 282 -11.43 72.28 10.23
CA GLU A 282 -11.68 71.06 10.99
C GLU A 282 -10.39 70.60 11.68
N PRO A 283 -10.38 70.41 13.02
CA PRO A 283 -9.21 69.91 13.74
C PRO A 283 -8.74 68.57 13.16
N PHE A 284 -7.44 68.46 12.88
CA PHE A 284 -6.82 67.28 12.26
C PHE A 284 -7.39 66.89 10.88
N GLY A 285 -8.07 67.81 10.18
CA GLY A 285 -8.70 67.53 8.90
C GLY A 285 -7.75 67.01 7.82
N ASP A 286 -6.47 67.40 7.85
CA ASP A 286 -5.43 66.88 6.95
C ASP A 286 -5.00 65.44 7.25
N LEU A 287 -5.26 64.93 8.46
CA LEU A 287 -5.04 63.52 8.82
C LEU A 287 -6.27 62.64 8.58
N PHE A 288 -7.47 63.22 8.60
CA PHE A 288 -8.73 62.50 8.38
C PHE A 288 -9.18 62.48 6.91
N ASN A 289 -8.77 63.47 6.10
CA ASN A 289 -9.18 63.60 4.70
C ASN A 289 -8.05 63.28 3.71
N VAL A 290 -7.14 62.36 4.06
CA VAL A 290 -6.03 61.95 3.20
C VAL A 290 -6.57 61.17 1.99
N THR A 291 -6.19 61.57 0.78
CA THR A 291 -6.53 60.80 -0.42
C THR A 291 -5.66 59.53 -0.47
N PRO A 292 -6.25 58.32 -0.58
CA PRO A 292 -5.47 57.08 -0.64
C PRO A 292 -4.47 57.09 -1.80
N THR A 293 -3.29 56.50 -1.60
CA THR A 293 -2.26 56.39 -2.64
C THR A 293 -2.78 55.59 -3.84
N GLU A 294 -2.71 56.15 -5.05
CA GLU A 294 -3.24 55.51 -6.29
C GLU A 294 -2.49 54.21 -6.68
N GLN A 295 -1.30 53.95 -6.13
CA GLN A 295 -0.54 52.73 -6.35
C GLN A 295 -0.01 52.17 -5.03
N LEU A 296 -0.60 51.07 -4.56
CA LEU A 296 -0.12 50.31 -3.42
C LEU A 296 1.16 49.58 -3.80
N ASN A 297 2.26 49.81 -3.06
CA ASN A 297 3.50 49.05 -3.24
C ASN A 297 3.40 47.72 -2.44
N PRO A 298 3.28 46.56 -3.11
CA PRO A 298 3.15 45.27 -2.42
C PRO A 298 4.37 44.94 -1.56
N GLU A 299 5.55 45.45 -1.91
CA GLU A 299 6.81 45.22 -1.16
C GLU A 299 6.84 45.94 0.19
N ALA A 300 5.91 46.88 0.44
CA ALA A 300 5.81 47.59 1.70
C ALA A 300 4.98 46.84 2.77
N ILE A 301 4.30 45.75 2.39
CA ILE A 301 3.53 44.90 3.30
C ILE A 301 4.44 43.77 3.80
N ASP A 302 4.41 43.50 5.10
CA ASP A 302 5.21 42.44 5.74
C ASP A 302 4.88 41.06 5.13
N LEU A 303 5.90 40.30 4.73
CA LEU A 303 5.71 38.95 4.16
C LEU A 303 5.04 38.00 5.17
N GLU A 304 5.31 38.19 6.47
CA GLU A 304 4.64 37.46 7.55
C GLU A 304 3.13 37.75 7.59
N ALA A 305 2.74 38.99 7.25
CA ALA A 305 1.33 39.39 7.15
C ALA A 305 0.63 38.76 5.96
N PHE A 306 1.29 38.71 4.78
CA PHE A 306 0.73 38.04 3.61
C PHE A 306 0.52 36.54 3.84
N LYS A 307 1.51 35.88 4.41
CA LYS A 307 1.42 34.46 4.75
C LYS A 307 0.27 34.20 5.71
N PHE A 308 0.15 35.01 6.76
CA PHE A 308 -0.93 34.90 7.74
C PHE A 308 -2.32 34.96 7.08
N PHE A 309 -2.57 35.94 6.19
CA PHE A 309 -3.85 36.02 5.50
C PHE A 309 -4.07 34.88 4.50
N HIS A 310 -3.02 34.46 3.79
CA HIS A 310 -3.10 33.32 2.88
C HIS A 310 -3.53 32.04 3.59
N ASP A 311 -2.88 31.72 4.71
CA ASP A 311 -3.17 30.52 5.51
C ASP A 311 -4.63 30.58 6.02
N ILE A 312 -5.09 31.73 6.52
CA ILE A 312 -6.48 31.91 6.98
C ILE A 312 -7.50 31.77 5.84
N PHE A 313 -7.24 32.36 4.67
CA PHE A 313 -8.17 32.29 3.53
C PHE A 313 -8.29 30.88 2.94
N ILE A 314 -7.28 30.02 3.10
CA ILE A 314 -7.33 28.62 2.65
C ILE A 314 -7.91 27.73 3.75
N ASP A 315 -7.29 27.74 4.93
CA ASP A 315 -7.55 26.75 5.96
C ASP A 315 -8.90 26.98 6.67
N ARG A 316 -9.37 28.24 6.71
CA ARG A 316 -10.61 28.64 7.42
C ARG A 316 -11.66 29.26 6.48
N LYS A 317 -11.57 29.01 5.17
CA LYS A 317 -12.52 29.53 4.15
C LYS A 317 -13.98 29.27 4.52
N SER A 318 -14.30 28.03 4.90
CA SER A 318 -15.67 27.62 5.23
C SER A 318 -16.22 28.34 6.47
N GLU A 319 -15.40 28.52 7.50
CA GLU A 319 -15.77 29.23 8.74
C GLU A 319 -16.03 30.71 8.47
N LEU A 320 -15.19 31.34 7.64
CA LEU A 320 -15.37 32.71 7.19
C LEU A 320 -16.69 32.87 6.42
N LEU A 321 -16.95 32.01 5.43
CA LEU A 321 -18.17 32.05 4.63
C LEU A 321 -19.42 31.83 5.48
N GLU A 322 -19.37 30.93 6.46
CA GLU A 322 -20.47 30.71 7.40
C GLU A 322 -20.71 31.96 8.27
N ALA A 323 -19.65 32.56 8.83
CA ALA A 323 -19.74 33.76 9.63
C ALA A 323 -20.30 34.96 8.85
N PHE A 324 -19.94 35.10 7.56
CA PHE A 324 -20.55 36.09 6.67
C PHE A 324 -22.03 35.80 6.35
N GLY A 325 -22.42 34.53 6.30
CA GLY A 325 -23.78 34.11 5.98
C GLY A 325 -24.79 34.27 7.13
N GLN A 326 -24.32 34.36 8.38
CA GLN A 326 -25.19 34.47 9.57
C GLN A 326 -25.72 35.88 9.82
N ASP A 327 -25.10 36.93 9.27
CA ASP A 327 -25.56 38.31 9.42
C ASP A 327 -26.48 38.72 8.25
N GLU A 328 -27.79 38.76 8.52
CA GLU A 328 -28.82 39.07 7.51
C GLU A 328 -28.62 40.46 6.86
N ASN A 329 -28.05 41.44 7.57
CA ASN A 329 -27.83 42.79 7.05
C ASN A 329 -26.61 42.86 6.11
N LEU A 330 -25.60 42.01 6.33
CA LEU A 330 -24.40 41.96 5.50
C LEU A 330 -24.63 41.16 4.21
N ARG A 331 -25.51 40.15 4.24
CA ARG A 331 -25.80 39.26 3.10
C ARG A 331 -26.28 39.97 1.83
N GLU A 332 -26.95 41.11 1.97
CA GLU A 332 -27.48 41.90 0.84
C GLU A 332 -26.52 43.00 0.35
N SER A 333 -25.37 43.19 1.01
CA SER A 333 -24.39 44.21 0.65
C SER A 333 -23.58 43.81 -0.59
N LYS A 334 -23.44 44.73 -1.56
CA LYS A 334 -22.58 44.53 -2.74
C LYS A 334 -21.14 44.17 -2.38
N GLU A 335 -20.62 44.77 -1.31
CA GLU A 335 -19.27 44.54 -0.80
C GLU A 335 -19.12 43.14 -0.19
N ALA A 336 -20.15 42.62 0.49
CA ALA A 336 -20.14 41.28 1.05
C ALA A 336 -20.26 40.21 -0.05
N MET A 337 -21.13 40.44 -1.04
CA MET A 337 -21.21 39.57 -2.23
C MET A 337 -19.87 39.52 -2.96
N LYS A 338 -19.22 40.68 -3.17
CA LYS A 338 -17.89 40.75 -3.78
C LYS A 338 -16.82 40.04 -2.94
N LEU A 339 -16.88 40.18 -1.61
CA LEU A 339 -15.95 39.49 -0.71
C LEU A 339 -16.13 37.97 -0.77
N VAL A 340 -17.37 37.49 -0.77
CA VAL A 340 -17.71 36.07 -0.87
C VAL A 340 -17.30 35.51 -2.24
N GLU A 341 -17.54 36.24 -3.32
CA GLU A 341 -17.07 35.91 -4.68
C GLU A 341 -15.55 35.77 -4.69
N LEU A 342 -14.82 36.80 -4.25
CA LEU A 342 -13.36 36.77 -4.18
C LEU A 342 -12.83 35.65 -3.27
N LEU A 343 -13.47 35.37 -2.13
CA LEU A 343 -13.06 34.28 -1.23
C LEU A 343 -13.34 32.90 -1.85
N ASN A 344 -14.44 32.74 -2.57
CA ASN A 344 -14.75 31.51 -3.30
C ASN A 344 -13.76 31.28 -4.44
N ASP A 345 -13.41 32.33 -5.17
CA ASP A 345 -12.42 32.25 -6.25
C ASP A 345 -10.99 32.11 -5.70
N TYR A 346 -10.73 32.55 -4.46
CA TYR A 346 -9.42 32.46 -3.83
C TYR A 346 -9.02 31.02 -3.53
N GLY A 347 -7.86 30.61 -4.04
CA GLY A 347 -7.36 29.23 -3.98
C GLY A 347 -8.09 28.27 -4.94
N GLU A 348 -9.22 28.66 -5.50
CA GLU A 348 -9.78 28.05 -6.69
C GLU A 348 -9.05 28.66 -7.90
N THR A 349 -7.82 28.20 -8.15
CA THR A 349 -7.47 28.10 -9.57
C THR A 349 -8.58 27.26 -10.16
N THR A 350 -9.37 27.81 -11.09
CA THR A 350 -10.09 26.96 -12.04
C THR A 350 -9.07 25.89 -12.40
N PRO A 351 -9.30 24.59 -12.09
CA PRO A 351 -8.35 23.57 -12.45
C PRO A 351 -8.07 23.87 -13.91
N PRO A 352 -6.79 24.08 -14.28
CA PRO A 352 -6.51 24.52 -15.64
C PRO A 352 -7.28 23.55 -16.55
N GLU A 353 -8.00 24.04 -17.56
CA GLU A 353 -8.80 23.20 -18.48
C GLU A 353 -7.85 22.26 -19.22
N VAL A 354 -7.38 21.26 -18.49
CA VAL A 354 -6.23 20.44 -18.80
C VAL A 354 -6.78 19.05 -18.81
N ASN A 355 -6.78 18.47 -20.01
CA ASN A 355 -7.22 17.10 -20.17
C ASN A 355 -6.10 16.19 -19.68
N ILE A 356 -6.36 15.48 -18.59
CA ILE A 356 -5.41 14.52 -18.02
C ILE A 356 -5.91 13.12 -18.30
N GLU A 357 -5.12 12.39 -19.09
CA GLU A 357 -5.30 10.97 -19.36
C GLU A 357 -4.25 10.16 -18.58
N LEU A 358 -4.70 9.24 -17.73
CA LEU A 358 -3.83 8.34 -16.97
C LEU A 358 -3.94 6.92 -17.49
N TYR A 359 -2.88 6.45 -18.11
CA TYR A 359 -2.71 5.06 -18.51
C TYR A 359 -2.13 4.28 -17.33
N TYR A 360 -2.89 3.32 -16.79
CA TYR A 360 -2.56 2.67 -15.52
C TYR A 360 -2.91 1.18 -15.51
N SER A 361 -2.32 0.43 -14.59
CA SER A 361 -2.69 -0.96 -14.32
C SER A 361 -2.92 -1.21 -12.83
N PRO A 362 -4.07 -1.77 -12.42
CA PRO A 362 -4.36 -2.05 -11.02
C PRO A 362 -3.48 -3.16 -10.42
N LEU A 363 -2.73 -3.91 -11.24
CA LEU A 363 -1.84 -4.96 -10.75
C LEU A 363 -0.45 -4.43 -10.35
N CYS A 364 -0.05 -3.26 -10.87
CA CYS A 364 1.25 -2.64 -10.58
C CYS A 364 1.14 -1.72 -9.34
N PRO A 365 2.00 -1.85 -8.31
CA PRO A 365 1.94 -0.99 -7.13
C PRO A 365 2.26 0.48 -7.43
N PHE A 366 3.22 0.79 -8.32
CA PHE A 366 3.57 2.17 -8.69
C PHE A 366 2.45 2.84 -9.49
N SER A 367 1.75 2.07 -10.32
CA SER A 367 0.62 2.57 -11.09
C SER A 367 -0.62 2.79 -10.21
N ARG A 368 -0.89 1.87 -9.28
CA ARG A 368 -1.90 2.07 -8.23
C ARG A 368 -1.61 3.28 -7.35
N ALA A 369 -0.34 3.64 -7.13
CA ALA A 369 0.02 4.80 -6.30
C ALA A 369 -0.48 6.09 -6.93
N VAL A 370 -0.20 6.31 -8.23
CA VAL A 370 -0.69 7.47 -8.98
C VAL A 370 -2.22 7.50 -9.02
N TRP A 371 -2.86 6.35 -9.27
CA TRP A 371 -4.31 6.27 -9.31
C TRP A 371 -4.95 6.60 -7.94
N LEU A 372 -4.41 6.04 -6.85
CA LEU A 372 -4.87 6.35 -5.49
C LEU A 372 -4.65 7.83 -5.16
N PHE A 373 -3.50 8.39 -5.54
CA PHE A 373 -3.21 9.80 -5.32
C PHE A 373 -4.27 10.71 -5.97
N CYS A 374 -4.63 10.45 -7.23
CA CYS A 374 -5.68 11.21 -7.93
C CYS A 374 -7.04 11.09 -7.22
N LEU A 375 -7.40 9.89 -6.74
CA LEU A 375 -8.66 9.67 -6.01
C LEU A 375 -8.70 10.38 -4.65
N GLU A 376 -7.61 10.34 -3.89
CA GLU A 376 -7.52 10.98 -2.57
C GLU A 376 -7.49 12.51 -2.67
N THR A 377 -6.93 13.05 -3.76
CA THR A 377 -6.82 14.50 -4.00
C THR A 377 -8.00 15.08 -4.77
N GLY A 378 -8.84 14.24 -5.37
CA GLY A 378 -9.99 14.67 -6.17
C GLY A 378 -9.63 15.22 -7.55
N ILE A 379 -8.41 14.99 -8.03
CA ILE A 379 -7.97 15.45 -9.36
C ILE A 379 -8.78 14.73 -10.45
N PRO A 380 -9.46 15.48 -11.35
CA PRO A 380 -10.21 14.88 -12.43
C PRO A 380 -9.24 14.28 -13.45
N VAL A 381 -9.36 12.98 -13.67
CA VAL A 381 -8.50 12.25 -14.60
C VAL A 381 -9.32 11.24 -15.41
N VAL A 382 -9.10 11.20 -16.72
CA VAL A 382 -9.63 10.17 -17.60
C VAL A 382 -8.70 8.97 -17.50
N THR A 383 -9.22 7.83 -17.06
CA THR A 383 -8.38 6.66 -16.81
C THR A 383 -8.45 5.64 -17.95
N HIS A 384 -7.26 5.19 -18.39
CA HIS A 384 -7.07 4.20 -19.45
C HIS A 384 -6.39 2.98 -18.86
N LYS A 385 -7.16 1.90 -18.67
CA LYS A 385 -6.62 0.68 -18.06
C LYS A 385 -5.76 -0.10 -19.07
N ILE A 386 -4.53 -0.38 -18.70
CA ILE A 386 -3.59 -1.25 -19.41
C ILE A 386 -3.51 -2.62 -18.71
N ASP A 387 -3.85 -3.67 -19.44
CA ASP A 387 -3.73 -5.04 -18.99
C ASP A 387 -2.30 -5.55 -19.21
N LEU A 388 -1.53 -5.65 -18.12
CA LEU A 388 -0.13 -6.09 -18.14
C LEU A 388 0.04 -7.62 -18.31
N LEU A 389 -1.04 -8.39 -18.25
CA LEU A 389 -1.00 -9.84 -18.43
C LEU A 389 -1.39 -10.26 -19.85
N LYS A 390 -1.97 -9.35 -20.62
CA LYS A 390 -2.22 -9.54 -22.04
C LYS A 390 -0.87 -9.50 -22.74
N GLU A 391 -0.41 -10.59 -23.37
CA GLU A 391 0.87 -10.56 -24.12
C GLU A 391 0.68 -10.12 -25.58
N ASP A 392 -0.54 -10.19 -26.12
CA ASP A 392 -0.86 -9.76 -27.50
C ASP A 392 -1.45 -8.34 -27.51
N GLN A 393 -0.71 -7.43 -26.88
CA GLN A 393 -1.14 -6.06 -26.62
C GLN A 393 -1.28 -5.26 -27.93
N ALA A 394 -0.62 -5.71 -29.01
CA ALA A 394 -0.65 -5.09 -30.34
C ALA A 394 -2.03 -5.09 -31.02
N LEU A 395 -3.04 -5.80 -30.52
CA LEU A 395 -4.41 -5.78 -31.05
C LEU A 395 -5.35 -4.86 -30.26
N ASP A 396 -4.96 -4.44 -29.06
CA ASP A 396 -5.76 -3.60 -28.18
C ASP A 396 -5.66 -2.12 -28.59
N GLN A 397 -6.78 -1.43 -28.77
CA GLN A 397 -6.78 -0.02 -29.21
C GLN A 397 -6.19 0.91 -28.15
N GLU A 398 -6.45 0.66 -26.87
CA GLU A 398 -5.92 1.47 -25.77
C GLU A 398 -4.42 1.24 -25.61
N TYR A 399 -3.98 -0.02 -25.74
CA TYR A 399 -2.54 -0.30 -25.76
C TYR A 399 -1.83 0.27 -26.98
N LYS A 400 -2.46 0.29 -28.16
CA LYS A 400 -1.88 0.93 -29.35
C LYS A 400 -1.64 2.41 -29.13
N LYS A 401 -2.59 3.14 -28.52
CA LYS A 401 -2.38 4.54 -28.13
C LYS A 401 -1.25 4.67 -27.12
N PHE A 402 -1.30 3.88 -26.04
CA PHE A 402 -0.27 3.86 -25.01
C PHE A 402 1.14 3.59 -25.58
N SER A 403 1.30 2.58 -26.43
CA SER A 403 2.59 2.21 -27.03
C SER A 403 3.13 3.22 -28.04
N GLN A 404 2.27 4.08 -28.60
CA GLN A 404 2.71 5.22 -29.41
C GLN A 404 3.20 6.38 -28.55
N LEU A 405 2.61 6.56 -27.36
CA LEU A 405 2.97 7.59 -26.40
C LEU A 405 4.17 7.20 -25.54
N SER A 406 4.35 5.91 -25.26
CA SER A 406 5.31 5.42 -24.27
C SER A 406 6.58 4.80 -24.86
N PRO A 407 7.77 5.45 -24.78
CA PRO A 407 9.02 4.83 -25.20
C PRO A 407 9.46 3.66 -24.30
N SER A 408 9.14 3.70 -23.01
CA SER A 408 9.52 2.64 -22.07
C SER A 408 8.58 1.44 -22.10
N LEU A 409 7.35 1.61 -22.61
CA LEU A 409 6.26 0.64 -22.56
C LEU A 409 5.93 0.20 -21.12
N GLN A 410 6.13 1.10 -20.16
CA GLN A 410 5.84 0.87 -18.74
C GLN A 410 4.67 1.75 -18.26
N VAL A 411 3.94 1.24 -17.27
CA VAL A 411 2.87 1.98 -16.58
C VAL A 411 3.34 2.39 -15.19
N PRO A 412 2.85 3.53 -14.64
CA PRO A 412 1.85 4.44 -15.20
C PRO A 412 2.39 5.39 -16.29
N LEU A 413 1.51 5.96 -17.10
CA LEU A 413 1.81 7.09 -17.99
C LEU A 413 0.73 8.15 -17.86
N LEU A 414 1.15 9.40 -17.66
CA LEU A 414 0.30 10.59 -17.67
C LEU A 414 0.45 11.29 -19.01
N HIS A 415 -0.67 11.56 -19.68
CA HIS A 415 -0.73 12.33 -20.90
C HIS A 415 -1.59 13.58 -20.64
N VAL A 416 -1.00 14.74 -20.86
CA VAL A 416 -1.55 16.04 -20.49
C VAL A 416 -1.74 16.85 -21.77
N ASP A 417 -2.98 17.29 -22.01
CA ASP A 417 -3.39 18.13 -23.15
C ASP A 417 -3.05 17.59 -24.54
N GLY A 418 -2.84 16.28 -24.67
CA GLY A 418 -2.48 15.69 -25.97
C GLY A 418 -1.02 15.90 -26.36
N GLU A 419 -0.24 16.69 -25.63
CA GLU A 419 1.12 17.09 -26.02
C GLU A 419 2.22 16.63 -25.05
N PHE A 420 1.95 16.67 -23.74
CA PHE A 420 2.96 16.38 -22.72
C PHE A 420 2.78 14.99 -22.12
N VAL A 421 3.84 14.18 -22.11
CA VAL A 421 3.83 12.80 -21.61
C VAL A 421 4.84 12.63 -20.49
N LEU A 422 4.43 11.95 -19.41
CA LEU A 422 5.26 11.66 -18.26
C LEU A 422 5.05 10.21 -17.80
N GLU A 423 6.11 9.44 -17.61
CA GLU A 423 6.04 7.98 -17.33
C GLU A 423 6.47 7.60 -15.91
N GLU A 424 7.15 8.51 -15.20
CA GLU A 424 7.73 8.19 -13.91
C GLU A 424 6.75 8.49 -12.78
N SER A 425 6.31 7.45 -12.06
CA SER A 425 5.21 7.55 -11.08
C SER A 425 5.41 8.62 -9.99
N ALA A 426 6.62 8.74 -9.43
CA ALA A 426 6.92 9.77 -8.44
C ALA A 426 6.96 11.18 -9.05
N ALA A 427 7.45 11.31 -10.29
CA ALA A 427 7.45 12.57 -11.02
C ALA A 427 6.02 13.00 -11.39
N ILE A 428 5.16 12.05 -11.78
CA ILE A 428 3.74 12.28 -12.04
C ILE A 428 3.05 12.86 -10.81
N CYS A 429 3.16 12.23 -9.65
CA CYS A 429 2.54 12.76 -8.43
C CYS A 429 3.11 14.12 -8.05
N THR A 430 4.43 14.33 -8.20
CA THR A 430 5.07 15.64 -7.94
C THR A 430 4.49 16.73 -8.86
N TYR A 431 4.42 16.45 -10.17
CA TYR A 431 3.85 17.35 -11.17
C TYR A 431 2.39 17.69 -10.85
N LEU A 432 1.59 16.70 -10.45
CA LEU A 432 0.19 16.93 -10.07
C LEU A 432 0.05 17.76 -8.78
N CYS A 433 0.95 17.58 -7.80
CA CYS A 433 1.03 18.46 -6.62
C CYS A 433 1.35 19.91 -7.00
N ASP A 434 2.16 20.14 -8.04
CA ASP A 434 2.45 21.47 -8.58
C ASP A 434 1.29 22.05 -9.38
N LEU A 435 0.68 21.26 -10.26
CA LEU A 435 -0.35 21.71 -11.19
C LEU A 435 -1.66 22.08 -10.50
N PHE A 436 -2.07 21.32 -9.47
CA PHE A 436 -3.36 21.50 -8.79
C PHE A 436 -3.26 22.01 -7.36
N TYR A 437 -2.05 22.29 -6.86
CA TYR A 437 -1.83 22.79 -5.49
C TYR A 437 -2.52 21.94 -4.41
N VAL A 438 -2.55 20.62 -4.58
CA VAL A 438 -3.30 19.71 -3.71
C VAL A 438 -2.53 19.35 -2.43
N GLY A 439 -3.12 19.68 -1.27
CA GLY A 439 -2.73 19.18 0.06
C GLY A 439 -1.24 19.32 0.38
N ASN A 440 -0.85 20.39 1.08
CA ASN A 440 0.55 20.70 1.42
C ASN A 440 1.30 19.55 2.13
N HIS A 441 0.61 18.61 2.79
CA HIS A 441 1.24 17.46 3.45
C HIS A 441 1.80 16.40 2.48
N TRP A 442 1.27 16.29 1.25
CA TRP A 442 1.79 15.33 0.27
C TRP A 442 3.21 15.69 -0.18
N LEU A 443 3.45 16.99 -0.40
CA LEU A 443 4.74 17.57 -0.76
C LEU A 443 4.86 18.99 -0.15
N PRO A 444 5.47 19.14 1.05
CA PRO A 444 5.47 20.38 1.85
C PRO A 444 6.49 21.41 1.36
N LYS A 445 6.17 22.11 0.27
CA LYS A 445 7.05 23.07 -0.41
C LYS A 445 7.46 24.29 0.43
N ALA A 446 6.71 24.60 1.49
CA ALA A 446 7.03 25.68 2.41
C ALA A 446 8.31 25.41 3.24
N GLU A 447 8.70 24.13 3.38
CA GLU A 447 9.88 23.72 4.13
C GLU A 447 10.87 22.97 3.21
N LEU A 448 11.92 23.67 2.79
CA LEU A 448 12.91 23.11 1.88
C LEU A 448 13.55 21.81 2.41
N GLU A 449 13.78 21.72 3.72
CA GLU A 449 14.30 20.50 4.34
C GLU A 449 13.34 19.31 4.16
N SER A 450 12.05 19.53 4.42
CA SER A 450 11.01 18.50 4.35
C SER A 450 10.81 18.03 2.90
N VAL A 451 10.72 18.94 1.94
CA VAL A 451 10.65 18.57 0.50
C VAL A 451 11.90 17.83 0.02
N SER A 452 13.09 18.29 0.41
CA SER A 452 14.34 17.64 0.00
C SER A 452 14.44 16.20 0.51
N ARG A 453 13.93 15.94 1.72
CA ARG A 453 13.88 14.59 2.29
C ARG A 453 12.88 13.70 1.58
N ILE A 454 11.71 14.21 1.20
CA ILE A 454 10.75 13.44 0.39
C ILE A 454 11.39 13.06 -0.95
N HIS A 455 11.99 14.01 -1.67
CA HIS A 455 12.65 13.70 -2.94
C HIS A 455 13.79 12.70 -2.79
N GLN A 456 14.62 12.85 -1.74
CA GLN A 456 15.68 11.88 -1.43
C GLN A 456 15.11 10.46 -1.27
N GLN A 457 13.99 10.32 -0.56
CA GLN A 457 13.40 9.01 -0.34
C GLN A 457 12.68 8.45 -1.56
N LEU A 458 11.98 9.29 -2.34
CA LEU A 458 11.34 8.86 -3.58
C LEU A 458 12.36 8.33 -4.59
N ASP A 459 13.47 9.05 -4.77
CA ASP A 459 14.59 8.60 -5.62
C ASP A 459 15.21 7.29 -5.12
N TRP A 460 15.39 7.17 -3.80
CA TRP A 460 15.91 5.94 -3.21
C TRP A 460 14.96 4.75 -3.40
N ILE A 461 13.64 4.92 -3.18
CA ILE A 461 12.62 3.89 -3.40
C ILE A 461 12.64 3.43 -4.85
N GLN A 462 12.75 4.36 -5.80
CA GLN A 462 12.80 4.04 -7.22
C GLN A 462 13.97 3.10 -7.55
N HIS A 463 15.16 3.36 -7.02
CA HIS A 463 16.33 2.52 -7.30
C HIS A 463 16.37 1.22 -6.48
N ALA A 464 15.98 1.27 -5.20
CA ALA A 464 16.14 0.15 -4.27
C ALA A 464 14.94 -0.81 -4.27
N ILE A 465 13.73 -0.32 -4.51
CA ILE A 465 12.48 -1.10 -4.35
C ILE A 465 11.89 -1.52 -5.70
N GLN A 466 11.95 -0.67 -6.73
CA GLN A 466 11.33 -0.96 -8.03
C GLN A 466 11.91 -2.20 -8.71
N ILE A 467 13.23 -2.39 -8.71
CA ILE A 467 13.87 -3.54 -9.38
C ILE A 467 13.40 -4.88 -8.77
N PRO A 468 13.43 -5.08 -7.44
CA PRO A 468 12.87 -6.30 -6.85
C PRO A 468 11.36 -6.47 -7.12
N VAL A 469 10.58 -5.38 -7.12
CA VAL A 469 9.14 -5.41 -7.45
C VAL A 469 8.90 -5.86 -8.89
N LEU A 470 9.70 -5.38 -9.84
CA LEU A 470 9.61 -5.81 -11.25
C LEU A 470 9.95 -7.30 -11.39
N ARG A 471 10.99 -7.79 -10.73
CA ARG A 471 11.30 -9.24 -10.72
C ARG A 471 10.18 -10.05 -10.10
N LEU A 472 9.57 -9.55 -9.02
CA LEU A 472 8.43 -10.19 -8.37
C LEU A 472 7.22 -10.25 -9.30
N TRP A 473 6.92 -9.14 -9.99
CA TRP A 473 5.87 -9.07 -10.99
C TRP A 473 6.03 -10.15 -12.08
N GLU A 474 7.23 -10.29 -12.64
CA GLU A 474 7.51 -11.32 -13.65
C GLU A 474 7.30 -12.74 -13.10
N ALA A 475 7.71 -13.00 -11.85
CA ALA A 475 7.48 -14.29 -11.21
C ALA A 475 5.99 -14.57 -10.94
N CYS A 476 5.17 -13.54 -10.71
CA CYS A 476 3.74 -13.68 -10.43
C CYS A 476 2.89 -13.93 -11.68
N LYS A 477 3.40 -13.67 -12.91
CA LYS A 477 2.68 -14.02 -14.16
C LYS A 477 2.45 -15.54 -14.26
N ASN A 478 3.45 -16.32 -13.86
CA ASN A 478 3.46 -17.79 -13.83
C ASN A 478 3.98 -18.28 -12.46
N PRO A 479 3.17 -18.16 -11.41
CA PRO A 479 3.59 -18.34 -10.03
C PRO A 479 3.92 -19.79 -9.71
N THR A 480 5.10 -20.02 -9.15
CA THR A 480 5.51 -21.31 -8.57
C THR A 480 6.03 -21.11 -7.15
N ALA A 481 5.89 -22.13 -6.30
CA ALA A 481 6.37 -22.06 -4.92
C ALA A 481 7.87 -21.73 -4.84
N GLU A 482 8.69 -22.23 -5.78
CA GLU A 482 10.12 -21.95 -5.84
C GLU A 482 10.43 -20.53 -6.35
N ALA A 483 9.63 -19.99 -7.27
CA ALA A 483 9.84 -18.66 -7.83
C ALA A 483 9.55 -17.53 -6.83
N LEU A 484 8.65 -17.76 -5.87
CA LEU A 484 8.15 -16.75 -4.94
C LEU A 484 8.66 -16.90 -3.51
N GLN A 485 9.76 -17.63 -3.30
CA GLN A 485 10.37 -17.78 -1.97
C GLN A 485 11.07 -16.50 -1.52
N LEU A 486 10.93 -16.15 -0.23
CA LEU A 486 11.60 -15.01 0.41
C LEU A 486 13.12 -14.98 0.17
N THR A 487 13.77 -16.15 0.06
CA THR A 487 15.21 -16.28 -0.20
C THR A 487 15.65 -15.63 -1.51
N ARG A 488 14.79 -15.58 -2.53
CA ARG A 488 15.06 -14.97 -3.83
C ARG A 488 14.87 -13.45 -3.85
N TYR A 489 14.16 -12.92 -2.86
CA TYR A 489 13.87 -11.48 -2.70
C TYR A 489 14.46 -10.92 -1.40
N ARG A 490 15.61 -11.47 -0.96
CA ARG A 490 16.30 -10.98 0.23
C ARG A 490 16.67 -9.50 0.12
N ASP A 491 17.05 -9.06 -1.07
CA ASP A 491 17.35 -7.65 -1.35
C ASP A 491 16.14 -6.73 -1.15
N PHE A 492 14.94 -7.14 -1.58
CA PHE A 492 13.71 -6.41 -1.27
C PHE A 492 13.49 -6.26 0.24
N VAL A 493 13.64 -7.36 0.98
CA VAL A 493 13.50 -7.37 2.45
C VAL A 493 14.54 -6.45 3.11
N THR A 494 15.81 -6.59 2.74
CA THR A 494 16.89 -5.75 3.26
C THR A 494 16.66 -4.27 2.96
N ASN A 495 16.14 -3.93 1.78
CA ASN A 495 15.82 -2.55 1.43
C ASN A 495 14.65 -2.03 2.29
N LEU A 496 13.61 -2.83 2.56
CA LEU A 496 12.56 -2.44 3.50
C LEU A 496 13.07 -2.26 4.94
N GLU A 497 14.09 -3.02 5.39
CA GLU A 497 14.73 -2.81 6.70
C GLU A 497 15.48 -1.46 6.76
N ILE A 498 16.11 -1.06 5.66
CA ILE A 498 16.76 0.25 5.54
C ILE A 498 15.70 1.36 5.60
N LEU A 499 14.60 1.19 4.86
CA LEU A 499 13.50 2.14 4.82
C LEU A 499 12.81 2.29 6.19
N ASP A 500 12.60 1.19 6.92
CA ASP A 500 12.05 1.23 8.30
C ASP A 500 12.94 2.03 9.26
N LYS A 501 14.28 1.91 9.12
CA LYS A 501 15.24 2.73 9.88
C LYS A 501 15.19 4.20 9.48
N MET A 502 15.08 4.50 8.18
CA MET A 502 14.92 5.88 7.70
C MET A 502 13.65 6.52 8.24
N TYR A 503 12.53 5.79 8.27
CA TYR A 503 11.29 6.21 8.90
C TYR A 503 11.46 6.49 10.40
N ALA A 504 12.17 5.61 11.12
CA ALA A 504 12.42 5.81 12.55
C ALA A 504 13.25 7.08 12.82
N MET A 505 14.29 7.33 12.03
CA MET A 505 15.12 8.54 12.14
C MET A 505 14.30 9.81 11.84
N GLU A 506 13.43 9.77 10.83
CA GLU A 506 12.61 10.92 10.46
C GLU A 506 11.54 11.21 11.53
N LYS A 507 10.96 10.17 12.13
CA LYS A 507 10.05 10.29 13.27
C LYS A 507 10.71 10.98 14.47
N GLU A 508 11.97 10.65 14.77
CA GLU A 508 12.72 11.31 15.84
C GLU A 508 12.91 12.80 15.57
N ARG A 509 13.14 13.20 14.31
CA ARG A 509 13.22 14.62 13.91
C ARG A 509 11.89 15.35 14.14
N CYS A 510 10.77 14.70 13.86
CA CYS A 510 9.44 15.29 13.95
C CYS A 510 8.86 15.38 15.38
N ASN A 511 9.56 14.88 16.42
CA ASN A 511 9.10 14.74 17.81
C ASN A 511 8.79 16.08 18.55
N LYS A 512 7.69 16.73 18.17
CA LYS A 512 6.95 17.72 19.01
C LYS A 512 5.54 17.27 19.38
N LEU A 513 5.07 16.12 18.86
CA LEU A 513 3.70 15.62 19.02
C LEU A 513 3.67 14.14 19.45
N PRO A 514 2.66 13.70 20.24
CA PRO A 514 2.72 12.45 20.98
C PRO A 514 2.69 11.15 20.14
N THR A 515 2.32 11.18 18.85
CA THR A 515 2.45 10.04 17.91
C THR A 515 2.46 10.49 16.45
N CYS A 516 3.59 10.36 15.73
CA CYS A 516 3.68 10.57 14.27
C CYS A 516 3.61 9.21 13.53
N PRO A 517 2.48 8.87 12.87
CA PRO A 517 2.32 7.59 12.17
C PRO A 517 2.94 7.52 10.76
N TYR A 518 3.25 8.65 10.12
CA TYR A 518 3.74 8.72 8.73
C TYR A 518 5.16 9.27 8.65
N PHE A 519 5.78 9.19 7.46
CA PHE A 519 7.19 9.57 7.25
C PHE A 519 7.51 10.97 7.76
N GLN A 520 6.69 11.98 7.43
CA GLN A 520 6.88 13.38 7.83
C GLN A 520 5.88 13.90 8.87
N GLY A 521 5.34 13.04 9.73
CA GLY A 521 4.51 13.47 10.86
C GLY A 521 3.13 12.82 10.92
N ASN A 522 2.09 13.64 11.01
CA ASN A 522 0.71 13.21 11.29
C ASN A 522 -0.17 13.03 10.04
N ALA A 523 0.29 13.50 8.88
CA ALA A 523 -0.39 13.32 7.61
C ALA A 523 0.53 12.59 6.60
N PRO A 524 -0.02 11.81 5.66
CA PRO A 524 0.77 11.00 4.74
C PRO A 524 1.44 11.84 3.65
N SER A 525 2.69 11.51 3.34
CA SER A 525 3.45 12.09 2.23
C SER A 525 3.45 11.17 0.99
N LEU A 526 4.00 11.64 -0.13
CA LEU A 526 4.23 10.78 -1.30
C LEU A 526 5.10 9.55 -0.96
N VAL A 527 6.04 9.66 -0.03
CA VAL A 527 6.88 8.53 0.41
C VAL A 527 6.01 7.43 1.03
N ASP A 528 5.03 7.80 1.85
CA ASP A 528 4.11 6.85 2.49
C ASP A 528 3.28 6.10 1.46
N LEU A 529 2.72 6.82 0.49
CA LEU A 529 1.94 6.26 -0.61
C LEU A 529 2.69 5.14 -1.35
N PHE A 530 3.91 5.42 -1.84
CA PHE A 530 4.70 4.44 -2.59
C PHE A 530 5.19 3.28 -1.72
N THR A 531 5.59 3.57 -0.48
CA THR A 531 6.06 2.56 0.46
C THR A 531 4.95 1.55 0.78
N ILE A 532 3.74 2.04 1.05
CA ILE A 532 2.62 1.20 1.48
C ILE A 532 2.11 0.31 0.35
N LEU A 533 2.06 0.81 -0.89
CA LEU A 533 1.69 -0.04 -2.02
C LEU A 533 2.78 -1.05 -2.37
N SER A 534 4.06 -0.71 -2.16
CA SER A 534 5.16 -1.67 -2.28
C SER A 534 5.08 -2.77 -1.22
N LEU A 535 4.77 -2.43 0.03
CA LEU A 535 4.53 -3.39 1.11
C LEU A 535 3.34 -4.31 0.82
N SER A 536 2.24 -3.75 0.29
CA SER A 536 1.07 -4.51 -0.15
C SER A 536 1.44 -5.52 -1.24
N PHE A 537 2.24 -5.12 -2.23
CA PHE A 537 2.69 -6.02 -3.30
C PHE A 537 3.67 -7.09 -2.80
N GLY A 538 4.55 -6.74 -1.86
CA GLY A 538 5.49 -7.67 -1.23
C GLY A 538 4.83 -8.85 -0.51
N GLN A 539 3.55 -8.75 -0.11
CA GLN A 539 2.78 -9.85 0.47
C GLN A 539 2.59 -11.05 -0.47
N LEU A 540 2.86 -10.90 -1.78
CA LEU A 540 2.89 -12.02 -2.74
C LEU A 540 4.10 -12.95 -2.54
N ILE A 541 5.13 -12.50 -1.82
CA ILE A 541 6.32 -13.30 -1.52
C ILE A 541 5.99 -14.27 -0.38
N GLN A 542 6.21 -15.57 -0.60
CA GLN A 542 5.97 -16.59 0.40
C GLN A 542 6.93 -16.43 1.59
N GLY A 543 6.38 -16.28 2.80
CA GLY A 543 7.16 -16.02 4.03
C GLY A 543 7.41 -14.52 4.33
N PHE A 544 6.89 -13.60 3.53
CA PHE A 544 6.96 -12.18 3.83
C PHE A 544 5.93 -11.79 4.90
N THR A 545 6.32 -10.92 5.83
CA THR A 545 5.41 -10.34 6.83
C THR A 545 5.83 -8.91 7.13
N VAL A 546 4.83 -8.01 7.20
CA VAL A 546 5.04 -6.60 7.53
C VAL A 546 5.49 -6.43 8.98
N ASN A 547 5.25 -7.42 9.86
CA ASN A 547 5.67 -7.38 11.28
C ASN A 547 7.17 -7.25 11.49
N LYS A 548 7.99 -7.59 10.49
CA LYS A 548 9.45 -7.38 10.54
C LYS A 548 9.84 -5.91 10.57
N PHE A 549 8.93 -5.01 10.21
CA PHE A 549 9.17 -3.58 10.05
C PHE A 549 8.22 -2.80 10.97
N PRO A 550 8.54 -2.59 12.25
CA PRO A 550 7.60 -2.04 13.23
C PRO A 550 7.10 -0.63 12.89
N THR A 551 7.95 0.22 12.31
CA THR A 551 7.60 1.60 11.97
C THR A 551 6.75 1.63 10.71
N LEU A 552 7.15 0.89 9.69
CA LEU A 552 6.39 0.75 8.44
C LEU A 552 5.05 0.05 8.67
N LYS A 553 4.97 -0.92 9.58
CA LYS A 553 3.70 -1.57 9.97
C LYS A 553 2.71 -0.56 10.52
N LEU A 554 3.16 0.33 11.39
CA LEU A 554 2.32 1.38 11.96
C LEU A 554 1.79 2.29 10.84
N ALA A 555 2.68 2.79 9.97
CA ALA A 555 2.32 3.63 8.83
C ALA A 555 1.31 2.94 7.91
N TYR A 556 1.57 1.67 7.55
CA TYR A 556 0.68 0.84 6.74
C TYR A 556 -0.72 0.73 7.38
N TYR A 557 -0.79 0.41 8.68
CA TYR A 557 -2.05 0.26 9.38
C TYR A 557 -2.87 1.56 9.38
N HIS A 558 -2.24 2.69 9.73
CA HIS A 558 -2.90 4.00 9.77
C HIS A 558 -3.37 4.42 8.37
N PHE A 559 -2.52 4.29 7.36
CA PHE A 559 -2.88 4.69 6.00
C PHE A 559 -4.03 3.85 5.45
N VAL A 560 -3.98 2.53 5.56
CA VAL A 560 -4.97 1.63 4.96
C VAL A 560 -6.31 1.69 5.69
N ASN A 561 -6.29 1.75 7.03
CA ASN A 561 -7.51 1.63 7.83
C ASN A 561 -8.11 2.97 8.26
N GLN A 562 -7.35 4.07 8.20
CA GLN A 562 -7.82 5.39 8.62
C GLN A 562 -7.86 6.36 7.44
N TYR A 563 -6.71 6.62 6.79
CA TYR A 563 -6.63 7.63 5.73
C TYR A 563 -7.35 7.17 4.44
N SER A 564 -6.83 6.12 3.79
CA SER A 564 -7.29 5.67 2.47
C SER A 564 -8.48 4.71 2.50
N LYS A 565 -9.17 4.57 3.65
CA LYS A 565 -10.20 3.54 3.87
C LYS A 565 -11.31 3.59 2.80
N LYS A 566 -11.65 4.78 2.31
CA LYS A 566 -12.69 5.02 1.31
C LYS A 566 -12.37 4.35 -0.03
N TYR A 567 -11.16 4.56 -0.55
CA TYR A 567 -10.76 4.12 -1.89
C TYR A 567 -9.91 2.85 -1.89
N TRP A 568 -9.39 2.42 -0.73
CA TRP A 568 -8.51 1.24 -0.63
C TRP A 568 -9.12 -0.02 -1.25
N LYS A 569 -10.41 -0.28 -1.02
CA LYS A 569 -11.10 -1.43 -1.62
C LYS A 569 -11.21 -1.31 -3.13
N GLN A 570 -11.47 -0.11 -3.64
CA GLN A 570 -11.62 0.15 -5.07
C GLN A 570 -10.30 -0.10 -5.81
N ILE A 571 -9.18 0.44 -5.30
CA ILE A 571 -7.88 0.32 -5.97
C ILE A 571 -7.28 -1.09 -5.88
N ASN A 572 -7.69 -1.88 -4.89
CA ASN A 572 -7.19 -3.23 -4.66
C ASN A 572 -8.11 -4.33 -5.18
N TYR A 573 -9.29 -3.99 -5.70
CA TYR A 573 -10.29 -4.98 -6.10
C TYR A 573 -9.73 -6.07 -7.04
N GLU A 574 -9.06 -5.67 -8.12
CA GLU A 574 -8.44 -6.61 -9.05
C GLU A 574 -7.15 -7.23 -8.50
N PHE A 575 -6.37 -6.45 -7.74
CA PHE A 575 -5.15 -6.92 -7.11
C PHE A 575 -5.43 -8.05 -6.10
N GLU A 576 -6.54 -7.99 -5.35
CA GLU A 576 -6.96 -9.03 -4.41
C GLU A 576 -7.30 -10.35 -5.14
N GLY A 577 -7.95 -10.26 -6.31
CA GLY A 577 -8.20 -11.41 -7.18
C GLY A 577 -6.90 -12.05 -7.68
N PHE A 578 -5.98 -11.22 -8.20
CA PHE A 578 -4.64 -11.64 -8.61
C PHE A 578 -3.84 -12.24 -7.45
N PHE A 579 -3.91 -11.63 -6.27
CA PHE A 579 -3.28 -12.11 -5.06
C PHE A 579 -3.78 -13.50 -4.68
N LYS A 580 -5.10 -13.70 -4.65
CA LYS A 580 -5.71 -15.00 -4.35
C LYS A 580 -5.28 -16.07 -5.37
N TYR A 581 -5.17 -15.71 -6.65
CA TYR A 581 -4.61 -16.59 -7.68
C TYR A 581 -3.17 -17.01 -7.36
N VAL A 582 -2.26 -16.05 -7.16
CA VAL A 582 -0.82 -16.32 -6.93
C VAL A 582 -0.62 -17.19 -5.68
N ILE A 583 -1.31 -16.87 -4.58
CA ILE A 583 -1.23 -17.66 -3.35
C ILE A 583 -1.76 -19.08 -3.58
N THR A 584 -2.90 -19.24 -4.25
CA THR A 584 -3.47 -20.59 -4.48
C THR A 584 -2.58 -21.43 -5.41
N ALA A 585 -1.98 -20.83 -6.42
CA ALA A 585 -1.07 -21.50 -7.33
C ALA A 585 0.24 -21.95 -6.64
N THR A 586 0.73 -21.18 -5.67
CA THR A 586 1.96 -21.52 -4.94
C THR A 586 1.74 -22.46 -3.75
N SER A 587 0.56 -22.43 -3.12
CA SER A 587 0.29 -23.18 -1.89
C SER A 587 -0.02 -24.67 -2.11
N THR A 588 -0.25 -25.09 -3.36
CA THR A 588 -0.87 -26.39 -3.70
C THR A 588 0.08 -27.36 -4.38
N GLY A 589 1.40 -27.19 -4.20
CA GLY A 589 2.45 -27.94 -4.90
C GLY A 589 2.36 -29.48 -4.85
N SER A 590 1.52 -30.04 -3.98
CA SER A 590 1.31 -31.48 -3.79
C SER A 590 -0.14 -31.96 -3.90
N VAL A 591 -1.12 -31.09 -4.19
CA VAL A 591 -2.53 -31.50 -4.35
C VAL A 591 -2.76 -32.01 -5.77
N GLN A 592 -3.64 -33.00 -5.93
CA GLN A 592 -4.02 -33.56 -7.22
C GLN A 592 -4.51 -32.44 -8.18
N GLN A 593 -3.76 -32.21 -9.25
CA GLN A 593 -4.07 -31.20 -10.26
C GLN A 593 -4.68 -31.88 -11.48
N ILE A 594 -5.78 -31.33 -11.99
CA ILE A 594 -6.29 -31.72 -13.30
C ILE A 594 -5.63 -30.79 -14.31
N ARG A 595 -4.71 -31.33 -15.11
CA ARG A 595 -4.07 -30.60 -16.21
C ARG A 595 -4.49 -31.19 -17.54
N GLN A 596 -4.92 -30.34 -18.45
CA GLN A 596 -5.34 -30.74 -19.78
C GLN A 596 -4.85 -29.70 -20.79
N SER A 597 -4.37 -30.14 -21.94
CA SER A 597 -4.11 -29.27 -23.08
C SER A 597 -5.18 -29.55 -24.13
N VAL A 598 -5.78 -28.50 -24.69
CA VAL A 598 -6.95 -28.62 -25.56
C VAL A 598 -6.73 -27.74 -26.79
N LEU A 599 -6.75 -28.36 -27.96
CA LEU A 599 -6.61 -27.64 -29.21
C LEU A 599 -7.97 -27.24 -29.78
N PHE A 600 -8.06 -25.99 -30.25
CA PHE A 600 -9.21 -25.42 -30.94
C PHE A 600 -8.83 -24.92 -32.32
N GLN A 601 -9.79 -24.97 -33.25
CA GLN A 601 -9.63 -24.41 -34.59
C GLN A 601 -9.85 -22.89 -34.63
N GLN A 602 -10.53 -22.35 -33.62
CA GLN A 602 -10.82 -20.92 -33.47
C GLN A 602 -9.65 -20.18 -32.81
N THR A 603 -9.69 -18.85 -32.87
CA THR A 603 -8.70 -17.99 -32.23
C THR A 603 -8.84 -17.97 -30.70
N PRO A 604 -7.76 -17.66 -29.96
CA PRO A 604 -7.81 -17.56 -28.49
C PRO A 604 -8.91 -16.63 -27.96
N HIS A 605 -9.16 -15.50 -28.63
CA HIS A 605 -10.21 -14.57 -28.23
C HIS A 605 -11.61 -15.17 -28.38
N THR A 606 -11.85 -15.90 -29.46
CA THR A 606 -13.14 -16.59 -29.66
C THR A 606 -13.36 -17.64 -28.57
N ILE A 607 -12.32 -18.41 -28.21
CA ILE A 607 -12.44 -19.41 -27.14
C ILE A 607 -12.63 -18.74 -25.77
N TYR A 608 -11.95 -17.62 -25.52
CA TYR A 608 -12.14 -16.83 -24.30
C TYR A 608 -13.61 -16.40 -24.14
N GLU A 609 -14.21 -15.84 -25.19
CA GLU A 609 -15.64 -15.50 -25.20
C GLU A 609 -16.50 -16.75 -25.02
N MET A 610 -16.16 -17.86 -25.68
CA MET A 610 -16.91 -19.12 -25.55
C MET A 610 -16.87 -19.71 -24.14
N VAL A 611 -15.77 -19.55 -23.40
CA VAL A 611 -15.64 -20.00 -21.99
C VAL A 611 -16.42 -19.09 -21.04
N GLN A 612 -16.66 -17.83 -21.41
CA GLN A 612 -17.44 -16.88 -20.59
C GLN A 612 -18.92 -16.85 -20.93
N ASP A 613 -19.29 -17.30 -22.13
CA ASP A 613 -20.65 -17.23 -22.63
C ASP A 613 -21.59 -18.18 -21.85
N PRO A 614 -22.61 -17.63 -21.16
CA PRO A 614 -23.61 -18.44 -20.46
C PRO A 614 -24.42 -19.35 -21.39
N GLU A 615 -24.55 -19.03 -22.69
CA GLU A 615 -25.23 -19.84 -23.71
C GLU A 615 -24.36 -20.97 -24.28
N ASN A 616 -23.03 -20.92 -24.13
CA ASN A 616 -22.12 -22.02 -24.53
C ASN A 616 -22.08 -23.17 -23.52
N ASP A 617 -22.91 -23.07 -22.48
CA ASP A 617 -23.58 -24.21 -21.89
C ASP A 617 -22.59 -25.20 -21.24
N ILE A 618 -21.72 -24.65 -20.40
CA ILE A 618 -20.70 -25.35 -19.61
C ILE A 618 -21.30 -26.48 -18.73
N PHE A 619 -22.60 -26.41 -18.40
CA PHE A 619 -23.18 -27.24 -17.35
C PHE A 619 -24.47 -28.02 -17.68
N LEU A 620 -25.11 -27.87 -18.86
CA LEU A 620 -26.25 -28.76 -19.24
C LEU A 620 -25.84 -30.24 -19.26
N PHE A 621 -24.60 -30.54 -19.65
CA PHE A 621 -24.18 -31.92 -19.87
C PHE A 621 -23.77 -32.66 -18.59
N LEU A 622 -23.42 -31.93 -17.52
CA LEU A 622 -23.05 -32.54 -16.23
C LEU A 622 -24.29 -32.88 -15.39
N ALA A 623 -25.44 -32.24 -15.66
CA ALA A 623 -26.69 -32.46 -14.95
C ALA A 623 -27.78 -33.21 -15.75
N SER A 624 -27.65 -33.44 -17.07
CA SER A 624 -28.76 -34.02 -17.84
C SER A 624 -28.89 -35.54 -17.70
N LYS A 625 -29.47 -35.96 -16.58
CA LYS A 625 -30.41 -37.08 -16.53
C LYS A 625 -31.79 -36.55 -16.15
N THR A 626 -32.31 -35.52 -16.82
CA THR A 626 -33.75 -35.24 -16.96
C THR A 626 -33.99 -33.91 -17.70
N ILE A 627 -35.11 -33.84 -18.43
CA ILE A 627 -35.73 -32.64 -19.04
C ILE A 627 -35.42 -32.36 -20.52
N SER A 628 -36.51 -32.17 -21.26
CA SER A 628 -36.70 -32.26 -22.71
C SER A 628 -36.55 -30.92 -23.43
N THR A 629 -36.05 -31.01 -24.67
CA THR A 629 -35.79 -29.98 -25.71
C THR A 629 -36.84 -28.88 -25.96
N LYS A 630 -38.03 -28.89 -25.35
CA LYS A 630 -39.10 -27.90 -25.63
C LYS A 630 -38.99 -26.56 -24.88
N THR A 631 -38.19 -26.46 -23.81
CA THR A 631 -38.15 -25.27 -22.93
C THR A 631 -37.28 -24.12 -23.48
N ASN A 632 -36.40 -24.40 -24.46
CA ASN A 632 -35.41 -23.47 -24.99
C ASN A 632 -35.98 -22.24 -25.75
N ALA A 633 -37.22 -22.33 -26.27
CA ALA A 633 -37.81 -21.23 -27.05
C ALA A 633 -38.43 -20.11 -26.18
N LYS A 634 -38.84 -20.41 -24.95
CA LYS A 634 -39.39 -19.42 -24.01
C LYS A 634 -38.28 -18.61 -23.33
N LEU A 635 -37.16 -19.25 -22.97
CA LEU A 635 -35.98 -18.59 -22.40
C LEU A 635 -35.34 -17.57 -23.36
N LYS A 636 -35.27 -17.88 -24.66
CA LYS A 636 -34.82 -16.95 -25.72
C LYS A 636 -35.64 -15.64 -25.80
N ARG A 637 -36.92 -15.66 -25.38
CA ARG A 637 -37.77 -14.45 -25.34
C ARG A 637 -37.67 -13.67 -24.04
N GLY A 638 -37.26 -14.31 -22.93
CA GLY A 638 -37.08 -13.67 -21.63
C GLY A 638 -35.79 -12.85 -21.54
N LEU A 639 -34.66 -13.40 -22.00
CA LEU A 639 -33.37 -12.72 -21.99
C LEU A 639 -33.33 -11.46 -22.88
N LYS A 640 -34.08 -11.47 -23.99
CA LYS A 640 -34.19 -10.29 -24.87
C LYS A 640 -35.01 -9.13 -24.25
N LYS A 641 -35.78 -9.39 -23.19
CA LYS A 641 -36.58 -8.39 -22.48
C LYS A 641 -35.84 -7.75 -21.28
N LEU A 642 -34.78 -8.38 -20.76
CA LEU A 642 -34.03 -7.87 -19.61
C LEU A 642 -32.92 -6.87 -19.98
N ASN A 643 -32.58 -6.75 -21.27
CA ASN A 643 -31.56 -5.80 -21.76
C ASN A 643 -32.15 -4.51 -22.36
N THR A 644 -33.45 -4.25 -22.22
CA THR A 644 -34.07 -3.00 -22.68
C THR A 644 -35.03 -2.45 -21.63
N GLU A 645 -34.58 -1.36 -21.00
CA GLU A 645 -35.35 -0.36 -20.26
C GLU A 645 -35.97 -0.74 -18.91
N GLY A 646 -35.77 0.15 -17.94
CA GLY A 646 -36.28 0.03 -16.58
C GLY A 646 -37.79 0.20 -16.45
N GLY A 647 -38.31 -0.35 -15.36
CA GLY A 647 -39.65 -0.05 -14.83
C GLY A 647 -40.74 -1.05 -15.19
N ALA A 648 -41.10 -1.88 -14.22
CA ALA A 648 -42.46 -2.04 -13.68
C ALA A 648 -42.60 -3.40 -12.97
N GLN A 649 -43.13 -3.36 -11.75
CA GLN A 649 -43.63 -4.53 -11.02
C GLN A 649 -44.71 -5.22 -11.84
N ASP A 650 -44.64 -6.55 -11.92
CA ASP A 650 -45.83 -7.37 -12.12
C ASP A 650 -45.70 -8.67 -11.31
N ASP A 651 -46.54 -8.77 -10.28
CA ASP A 651 -46.70 -9.92 -9.42
C ASP A 651 -47.41 -11.05 -10.18
N LYS A 652 -46.66 -12.11 -10.50
CA LYS A 652 -47.03 -13.55 -10.47
C LYS A 652 -46.13 -14.35 -11.40
N ALA A 653 -45.09 -14.97 -10.84
CA ALA A 653 -44.39 -16.07 -11.46
C ALA A 653 -44.50 -17.30 -10.55
N GLU A 654 -45.05 -18.38 -11.11
CA GLU A 654 -45.16 -19.70 -10.48
C GLU A 654 -43.77 -20.21 -10.07
N GLU A 655 -43.67 -20.75 -8.86
CA GLU A 655 -42.48 -21.42 -8.31
C GLU A 655 -42.04 -22.59 -9.20
N THR A 656 -40.98 -22.38 -9.97
CA THR A 656 -40.05 -23.45 -10.34
C THR A 656 -38.76 -23.20 -9.57
N ASP A 657 -38.40 -24.14 -8.72
CA ASP A 657 -37.30 -24.17 -7.75
C ASP A 657 -35.89 -24.26 -8.41
N GLU A 658 -35.67 -23.55 -9.53
CA GLU A 658 -34.35 -23.43 -10.16
C GLU A 658 -33.76 -22.04 -9.83
N ALA A 659 -32.69 -22.03 -9.02
CA ALA A 659 -32.00 -20.81 -8.63
C ALA A 659 -31.63 -19.94 -9.87
N PRO A 660 -31.82 -18.62 -9.82
CA PRO A 660 -31.56 -17.75 -10.96
C PRO A 660 -30.09 -17.84 -11.39
N TYR A 661 -29.86 -17.92 -12.71
CA TYR A 661 -28.53 -17.80 -13.31
C TYR A 661 -27.97 -16.42 -13.00
N VAL A 662 -26.88 -16.36 -12.23
CA VAL A 662 -26.10 -15.14 -12.02
C VAL A 662 -24.80 -15.32 -12.78
N VAL A 663 -24.47 -14.42 -13.69
CA VAL A 663 -23.17 -14.38 -14.35
C VAL A 663 -22.72 -12.93 -14.36
N ASN A 664 -21.86 -12.58 -13.41
CA ASN A 664 -21.13 -11.34 -13.43
C ASN A 664 -19.76 -11.61 -14.08
N LEU A 665 -19.51 -10.98 -15.23
CA LEU A 665 -18.29 -11.14 -16.03
C LEU A 665 -17.15 -10.22 -15.58
N ASP A 666 -17.34 -9.43 -14.52
CA ASP A 666 -16.27 -8.63 -13.94
C ASP A 666 -15.35 -9.50 -13.06
N ILE A 667 -14.11 -9.05 -12.86
CA ILE A 667 -13.26 -9.59 -11.79
C ILE A 667 -14.01 -9.42 -10.46
N GLY A 668 -13.96 -10.39 -9.56
CA GLY A 668 -14.76 -10.44 -8.34
C GLY A 668 -16.26 -10.69 -8.55
N GLY A 669 -16.72 -10.72 -9.81
CA GLY A 669 -18.06 -11.12 -10.20
C GLY A 669 -18.33 -12.57 -9.86
N GLU A 670 -19.45 -12.83 -9.21
CA GLU A 670 -19.93 -14.18 -8.94
C GLU A 670 -20.64 -14.74 -10.17
N PHE A 671 -20.45 -16.04 -10.36
CA PHE A 671 -21.22 -16.80 -11.32
C PHE A 671 -21.82 -18.04 -10.66
N ASN A 672 -23.04 -18.38 -11.03
CA ASN A 672 -23.69 -19.63 -10.68
C ASN A 672 -24.34 -20.19 -11.95
N ILE A 673 -23.75 -21.28 -12.44
CA ILE A 673 -24.19 -21.90 -13.69
C ILE A 673 -24.42 -23.39 -13.41
N ARG A 674 -25.70 -23.77 -13.26
CA ARG A 674 -26.23 -25.14 -13.02
C ARG A 674 -25.43 -25.95 -12.00
N GLY A 675 -25.27 -25.38 -10.81
CA GLY A 675 -24.63 -26.08 -9.71
C GLY A 675 -23.11 -26.07 -9.78
N ARG A 676 -22.46 -25.27 -10.64
CA ARG A 676 -21.12 -24.76 -10.32
C ARG A 676 -21.23 -23.29 -9.99
N GLU A 677 -20.87 -22.95 -8.78
CA GLU A 677 -20.79 -21.58 -8.32
C GLU A 677 -19.33 -21.18 -8.17
N GLY A 678 -19.04 -19.92 -8.44
CA GLY A 678 -17.68 -19.43 -8.47
C GLY A 678 -17.58 -17.92 -8.55
N THR A 679 -16.34 -17.47 -8.62
CA THR A 679 -15.98 -16.05 -8.68
C THR A 679 -14.82 -15.89 -9.65
N ASN A 680 -14.90 -14.90 -10.53
CA ASN A 680 -13.78 -14.53 -11.39
C ASN A 680 -12.68 -13.90 -10.53
N LEU A 681 -11.47 -14.46 -10.59
CA LEU A 681 -10.31 -13.89 -9.89
C LEU A 681 -9.46 -13.02 -10.82
N LEU A 682 -9.36 -13.40 -12.09
CA LEU A 682 -8.53 -12.74 -13.07
C LEU A 682 -9.04 -13.02 -14.47
N LEU A 683 -9.22 -11.97 -15.27
CA LEU A 683 -9.74 -12.06 -16.62
C LEU A 683 -8.84 -11.26 -17.55
N VAL A 684 -8.18 -11.95 -18.48
CA VAL A 684 -7.26 -11.38 -19.47
C VAL A 684 -7.76 -11.81 -20.85
N PRO A 685 -8.44 -10.92 -21.60
CA PRO A 685 -9.08 -11.25 -22.88
C PRO A 685 -8.17 -11.99 -23.85
N GLY A 686 -8.61 -13.19 -24.29
CA GLY A 686 -7.90 -14.04 -25.24
C GLY A 686 -6.59 -14.66 -24.73
N LYS A 687 -6.29 -14.54 -23.43
CA LYS A 687 -5.00 -14.95 -22.85
C LYS A 687 -5.15 -15.80 -21.60
N LYS A 688 -5.95 -15.36 -20.63
CA LYS A 688 -6.04 -16.04 -19.33
C LYS A 688 -7.38 -15.82 -18.64
N ILE A 689 -7.94 -16.87 -18.05
CA ILE A 689 -9.08 -16.81 -17.14
C ILE A 689 -8.67 -17.55 -15.87
N VAL A 690 -8.85 -16.93 -14.71
CA VAL A 690 -8.70 -17.57 -13.41
C VAL A 690 -9.98 -17.39 -12.63
N GLN A 691 -10.54 -18.50 -12.15
CA GLN A 691 -11.79 -18.54 -11.42
C GLN A 691 -11.63 -19.42 -10.18
N THR A 692 -12.22 -19.01 -9.06
CA THR A 692 -12.58 -20.02 -8.05
C THR A 692 -13.92 -20.63 -8.41
N SER A 693 -14.06 -21.93 -8.28
CA SER A 693 -15.30 -22.63 -8.58
C SER A 693 -15.52 -23.79 -7.63
N ARG A 694 -16.77 -24.17 -7.39
CA ARG A 694 -17.13 -25.43 -6.75
C ARG A 694 -18.39 -25.99 -7.35
N MET A 695 -18.53 -27.30 -7.33
CA MET A 695 -19.83 -27.89 -7.61
C MET A 695 -20.74 -27.76 -6.37
N SER A 696 -22.04 -27.72 -6.59
CA SER A 696 -23.08 -27.54 -5.58
C SER A 696 -23.24 -28.75 -4.69
N ASP A 697 -22.88 -29.93 -5.21
CA ASP A 697 -22.81 -31.20 -4.47
C ASP A 697 -21.52 -31.34 -3.64
N TRP A 698 -20.56 -30.43 -3.78
CA TRP A 698 -19.40 -30.36 -2.88
C TRP A 698 -19.80 -29.74 -1.55
N GLU A 699 -19.14 -30.15 -0.47
CA GLU A 699 -19.31 -29.53 0.85
C GLU A 699 -19.06 -28.01 0.79
N ALA A 700 -19.89 -27.26 1.52
CA ALA A 700 -19.74 -25.81 1.64
C ALA A 700 -18.33 -25.43 2.14
N GLY A 701 -17.64 -24.57 1.38
CA GLY A 701 -16.29 -24.07 1.67
C GLY A 701 -15.14 -24.73 0.89
N TYR A 702 -15.41 -25.77 0.09
CA TYR A 702 -14.47 -26.31 -0.88
C TYR A 702 -14.56 -25.53 -2.18
N LEU A 703 -13.51 -24.79 -2.54
CA LEU A 703 -13.37 -24.08 -3.83
C LEU A 703 -12.12 -24.62 -4.54
N SER A 704 -12.29 -25.11 -5.76
CA SER A 704 -11.18 -25.32 -6.68
C SER A 704 -10.80 -23.98 -7.34
N THR A 705 -9.56 -23.87 -7.81
CA THR A 705 -9.14 -22.75 -8.65
C THR A 705 -8.86 -23.28 -10.04
N VAL A 706 -9.62 -22.76 -10.99
CA VAL A 706 -9.57 -23.15 -12.39
C VAL A 706 -8.83 -22.07 -13.17
N ILE A 707 -7.85 -22.48 -13.95
CA ILE A 707 -6.97 -21.62 -14.74
C ILE A 707 -7.08 -22.08 -16.20
N PHE A 708 -7.43 -21.15 -17.06
CA PHE A 708 -7.45 -21.32 -18.51
C PHE A 708 -6.39 -20.39 -19.08
N GLU A 709 -5.42 -20.91 -19.81
CA GLU A 709 -4.35 -20.15 -20.47
C GLU A 709 -4.38 -20.44 -21.96
N PHE A 710 -4.46 -19.40 -22.77
CA PHE A 710 -4.59 -19.54 -24.22
C PHE A 710 -3.29 -19.14 -24.92
N GLU A 711 -2.78 -20.05 -25.73
CA GLU A 711 -1.63 -19.85 -26.60
C GLU A 711 -2.09 -19.82 -28.07
N THR A 712 -1.61 -18.83 -28.83
CA THR A 712 -1.79 -18.80 -30.28
C THR A 712 -0.74 -19.72 -30.92
N ILE A 713 -1.19 -20.70 -31.70
CA ILE A 713 -0.30 -21.54 -32.50
C ILE A 713 -0.43 -21.20 -34.00
N GLU A 714 0.24 -21.94 -34.87
CA GLU A 714 0.21 -21.73 -36.33
C GLU A 714 -1.23 -21.70 -36.89
N ASN A 715 -1.47 -20.88 -37.93
CA ASN A 715 -2.79 -20.64 -38.54
C ASN A 715 -3.85 -20.01 -37.61
N SER A 716 -3.43 -19.29 -36.57
CA SER A 716 -4.32 -18.60 -35.61
C SER A 716 -5.22 -19.55 -34.80
N GLN A 717 -4.87 -20.83 -34.72
CA GLN A 717 -5.51 -21.80 -33.84
C GLN A 717 -5.15 -21.52 -32.36
N ALA A 718 -6.01 -21.93 -31.44
CA ALA A 718 -5.79 -21.76 -30.00
C ALA A 718 -5.43 -23.09 -29.33
N LEU A 719 -4.34 -23.08 -28.57
CA LEU A 719 -4.03 -24.12 -27.61
C LEU A 719 -4.39 -23.61 -26.21
N LEU A 720 -5.37 -24.25 -25.58
CA LEU A 720 -5.76 -23.98 -24.21
C LEU A 720 -5.00 -24.91 -23.27
N HIS A 721 -4.22 -24.35 -22.35
CA HIS A 721 -3.73 -25.03 -21.17
C HIS A 721 -4.70 -24.82 -20.02
N PHE A 722 -5.32 -25.91 -19.59
CA PHE A 722 -6.27 -25.94 -18.51
C PHE A 722 -5.63 -26.54 -17.26
N THR A 723 -5.77 -25.86 -16.12
CA THR A 723 -5.33 -26.35 -14.81
C THR A 723 -6.42 -26.14 -13.77
N GLU A 724 -6.87 -27.19 -13.09
CA GLU A 724 -7.70 -27.09 -11.89
C GLU A 724 -6.89 -27.51 -10.65
N LEU A 725 -6.79 -26.59 -9.69
CA LEU A 725 -6.13 -26.74 -8.40
C LEU A 725 -7.18 -26.95 -7.30
N ASN A 726 -6.83 -27.66 -6.22
CA ASN A 726 -7.72 -27.91 -5.07
C ASN A 726 -9.02 -28.66 -5.40
N CYS A 727 -9.01 -29.49 -6.44
CA CYS A 727 -10.09 -30.47 -6.64
C CYS A 727 -9.98 -31.57 -5.57
N PRO A 728 -11.07 -31.90 -4.84
CA PRO A 728 -11.07 -33.03 -3.91
C PRO A 728 -10.62 -34.32 -4.61
N SER A 729 -9.74 -35.08 -3.97
CA SER A 729 -9.15 -36.30 -4.56
C SER A 729 -10.23 -37.33 -4.94
N GLU A 730 -11.26 -37.47 -4.10
CA GLU A 730 -12.44 -38.32 -4.32
C GLU A 730 -13.21 -37.94 -5.60
N ASN A 731 -13.20 -36.67 -5.98
CA ASN A 731 -13.97 -36.12 -7.11
C ASN A 731 -13.12 -35.90 -8.37
N SER A 732 -11.80 -36.02 -8.26
CA SER A 732 -10.83 -35.72 -9.33
C SER A 732 -11.11 -36.41 -10.66
N LYS A 733 -11.38 -37.73 -10.64
CA LYS A 733 -11.69 -38.50 -11.85
C LYS A 733 -12.99 -38.06 -12.51
N ALA A 734 -14.03 -37.80 -11.70
CA ALA A 734 -15.31 -37.31 -12.20
C ALA A 734 -15.14 -35.93 -12.84
N GLN A 735 -14.39 -35.03 -12.21
CA GLN A 735 -14.07 -33.72 -12.77
C GLN A 735 -13.25 -33.82 -14.06
N GLU A 736 -12.26 -34.70 -14.14
CA GLU A 736 -11.48 -34.89 -15.36
C GLU A 736 -12.38 -35.31 -16.55
N GLU A 737 -13.33 -36.22 -16.32
CA GLU A 737 -14.34 -36.61 -17.31
C GLU A 737 -15.30 -35.47 -17.66
N HIS A 738 -15.69 -34.65 -16.68
CA HIS A 738 -16.53 -33.48 -16.88
C HIS A 738 -15.88 -32.47 -17.83
N TRP A 739 -14.61 -32.15 -17.60
CA TRP A 739 -13.84 -31.29 -18.48
C TRP A 739 -13.65 -31.89 -19.87
N LEU A 740 -13.37 -33.18 -19.98
CA LEU A 740 -13.24 -33.84 -21.28
C LEU A 740 -14.52 -33.74 -22.14
N ARG A 741 -15.69 -33.89 -21.50
CA ARG A 741 -16.99 -33.72 -22.16
C ARG A 741 -17.21 -32.26 -22.57
N PHE A 742 -16.81 -31.32 -21.72
CA PHE A 742 -16.89 -29.90 -22.00
C PHE A 742 -16.07 -29.51 -23.23
N TRP A 743 -14.79 -29.89 -23.29
CA TRP A 743 -13.94 -29.57 -24.43
C TRP A 743 -14.55 -30.06 -25.74
N LYS A 744 -15.03 -31.30 -25.76
CA LYS A 744 -15.68 -31.87 -26.94
C LYS A 744 -16.92 -31.07 -27.37
N LYS A 745 -17.68 -30.51 -26.43
CA LYS A 745 -18.88 -29.72 -26.73
C LYS A 745 -18.55 -28.39 -27.41
N ILE A 746 -17.48 -27.73 -26.98
CA ILE A 746 -16.99 -26.49 -27.59
C ILE A 746 -15.99 -26.74 -28.74
N ASN A 747 -16.01 -27.95 -29.33
CA ASN A 747 -15.15 -28.38 -30.44
C ASN A 747 -13.65 -28.38 -30.15
N GLY A 748 -13.27 -28.46 -28.88
CA GLY A 748 -11.90 -28.65 -28.43
C GLY A 748 -11.48 -30.13 -28.48
N VAL A 749 -10.24 -30.37 -28.92
CA VAL A 749 -9.61 -31.70 -28.94
C VAL A 749 -8.55 -31.75 -27.85
N ARG A 750 -8.72 -32.61 -26.84
CA ARG A 750 -7.67 -32.82 -25.84
C ARG A 750 -6.44 -33.40 -26.51
N VAL A 751 -5.30 -32.75 -26.31
CA VAL A 751 -3.99 -33.14 -26.83
C VAL A 751 -3.01 -33.39 -25.70
N ASP A 752 -1.97 -34.17 -25.97
CA ASP A 752 -0.89 -34.46 -25.05
C ASP A 752 0.46 -34.48 -25.78
N THR A 753 1.55 -34.47 -25.01
CA THR A 753 2.90 -34.62 -25.53
C THR A 753 3.45 -36.00 -25.18
N ILE A 754 3.93 -36.73 -26.18
CA ILE A 754 4.69 -37.97 -25.97
C ILE A 754 6.17 -37.59 -25.82
N ASP A 755 6.78 -37.86 -24.66
CA ASP A 755 8.23 -37.70 -24.46
C ASP A 755 8.89 -39.08 -24.25
N GLN A 756 9.81 -39.44 -25.16
CA GLN A 756 10.52 -40.71 -25.13
C GLN A 756 12.02 -40.48 -25.15
N THR A 757 12.74 -41.11 -24.23
CA THR A 757 14.20 -41.21 -24.30
C THR A 757 14.58 -42.55 -24.92
N ILE A 758 15.39 -42.55 -25.97
CA ILE A 758 15.83 -43.74 -26.71
C ILE A 758 17.34 -43.86 -26.64
N VAL A 759 17.84 -45.04 -26.34
CA VAL A 759 19.29 -45.33 -26.26
C VAL A 759 19.68 -46.29 -27.39
N LEU A 760 20.70 -45.93 -28.18
CA LEU A 760 21.23 -46.70 -29.31
C LEU A 760 22.73 -46.98 -29.14
N LYS A 761 23.12 -48.26 -28.99
CA LYS A 761 24.47 -48.71 -28.59
C LYS A 761 25.50 -48.92 -29.71
N THR A 762 25.18 -48.55 -30.95
CA THR A 762 26.05 -48.87 -32.11
C THR A 762 26.06 -47.77 -33.17
N LYS A 763 25.38 -46.65 -32.92
CA LYS A 763 25.25 -45.55 -33.87
C LYS A 763 25.56 -44.24 -33.14
N GLY A 764 26.61 -43.56 -33.58
CA GLY A 764 26.92 -42.22 -33.10
C GLY A 764 25.90 -41.17 -33.59
N PRO A 765 25.92 -39.96 -33.01
CA PRO A 765 24.98 -38.89 -33.35
C PRO A 765 24.96 -38.54 -34.84
N GLU A 766 26.13 -38.52 -35.48
CA GLU A 766 26.28 -38.19 -36.91
C GLU A 766 25.61 -39.22 -37.82
N MET A 767 25.86 -40.51 -37.58
CA MET A 767 25.24 -41.58 -38.35
C MET A 767 23.71 -41.56 -38.20
N LEU A 768 23.21 -41.31 -36.99
CA LEU A 768 21.78 -41.23 -36.73
C LEU A 768 21.14 -40.01 -37.36
N PHE A 769 21.78 -38.86 -37.27
CA PHE A 769 21.32 -37.64 -37.91
C PHE A 769 21.16 -37.84 -39.42
N ASN A 770 22.16 -38.44 -40.08
CA ASN A 770 22.09 -38.76 -41.51
C ASN A 770 20.96 -39.75 -41.83
N ILE A 771 20.76 -40.78 -41.01
CA ILE A 771 19.66 -41.75 -41.20
C ILE A 771 18.29 -41.10 -41.05
N LEU A 772 18.12 -40.19 -40.08
CA LEU A 772 16.83 -39.58 -39.75
C LEU A 772 16.46 -38.41 -40.67
N THR A 773 17.44 -37.74 -41.28
CA THR A 773 17.22 -36.61 -42.20
C THR A 773 17.14 -37.00 -43.67
N ASP A 774 17.71 -38.14 -44.07
CA ASP A 774 17.54 -38.71 -45.41
C ASP A 774 16.41 -39.75 -45.43
N TRP A 775 15.26 -39.36 -45.97
CA TRP A 775 14.10 -40.23 -46.09
C TRP A 775 14.33 -41.53 -46.87
N ARG A 776 15.25 -41.55 -47.86
CA ARG A 776 15.59 -42.78 -48.60
C ARG A 776 16.42 -43.71 -47.74
N LEU A 777 17.37 -43.16 -46.99
CA LEU A 777 18.19 -43.92 -46.04
C LEU A 777 17.34 -44.46 -44.89
N LEU A 778 16.39 -43.67 -44.39
CA LEU A 778 15.42 -44.07 -43.38
C LEU A 778 14.51 -45.20 -43.90
N SER A 779 13.97 -45.07 -45.11
CA SER A 779 13.17 -46.12 -45.77
C SER A 779 13.91 -47.46 -45.84
N LYS A 780 15.17 -47.43 -46.27
CA LYS A 780 16.03 -48.62 -46.34
C LYS A 780 16.28 -49.22 -44.95
N THR A 781 16.57 -48.37 -43.96
CA THR A 781 16.88 -48.80 -42.58
C THR A 781 15.65 -49.40 -41.90
N LEU A 782 14.47 -48.78 -42.04
CA LEU A 782 13.21 -49.25 -41.47
C LEU A 782 12.56 -50.38 -42.29
N LYS A 783 13.11 -50.73 -43.46
CA LYS A 783 12.51 -51.65 -44.44
C LYS A 783 11.04 -51.31 -44.71
N SER A 784 10.76 -50.02 -44.95
CA SER A 784 9.41 -49.48 -45.06
C SER A 784 9.21 -48.74 -46.38
N LYS A 785 8.07 -48.97 -47.05
CA LYS A 785 7.71 -48.26 -48.29
C LYS A 785 7.30 -46.83 -47.96
N MET A 786 7.95 -45.88 -48.62
CA MET A 786 7.72 -44.44 -48.48
C MET A 786 7.34 -43.82 -49.83
N LYS A 787 6.32 -42.97 -49.85
CA LYS A 787 5.91 -42.18 -51.02
C LYS A 787 6.31 -40.72 -50.78
N PHE A 788 7.10 -40.15 -51.68
CA PHE A 788 7.62 -38.79 -51.59
C PHE A 788 6.67 -37.81 -52.26
N GLU A 789 6.49 -36.64 -51.67
CA GLU A 789 5.75 -35.51 -52.24
C GLU A 789 6.70 -34.40 -52.70
N GLU A 790 6.23 -33.57 -53.63
CA GLU A 790 7.00 -32.44 -54.19
C GLU A 790 7.31 -31.36 -53.14
N ASN A 791 6.47 -31.24 -52.11
CA ASN A 791 6.63 -30.30 -50.99
C ASN A 791 7.69 -30.72 -49.95
N GLY A 792 8.42 -31.82 -50.19
CA GLY A 792 9.43 -32.38 -49.26
C GLY A 792 8.87 -33.33 -48.19
N GLY A 793 7.55 -33.55 -48.18
CA GLY A 793 6.86 -34.48 -47.29
C GLY A 793 6.93 -35.93 -47.74
N VAL A 794 6.69 -36.86 -46.81
CA VAL A 794 6.73 -38.30 -47.05
C VAL A 794 5.56 -39.01 -46.36
N HIS A 795 4.87 -39.86 -47.12
CA HIS A 795 3.90 -40.81 -46.60
C HIS A 795 4.57 -42.16 -46.32
N MET A 796 4.53 -42.60 -45.07
CA MET A 796 5.00 -43.92 -44.64
C MET A 796 3.80 -44.88 -44.53
N HIS A 797 3.82 -45.99 -45.28
CA HIS A 797 2.76 -47.01 -45.28
C HIS A 797 1.33 -46.49 -45.55
N ASN A 798 1.15 -45.33 -46.19
CA ASN A 798 -0.15 -44.64 -46.35
C ASN A 798 -0.91 -44.43 -45.03
N LYS A 799 -0.19 -44.41 -43.91
CA LYS A 799 -0.77 -44.28 -42.56
C LYS A 799 -0.24 -43.07 -41.79
N VAL A 800 0.94 -42.59 -42.18
CA VAL A 800 1.63 -41.50 -41.52
C VAL A 800 2.19 -40.58 -42.58
N TYR A 801 2.05 -39.28 -42.37
CA TYR A 801 2.74 -38.25 -43.11
C TYR A 801 3.77 -37.57 -42.21
N ALA A 802 4.95 -37.26 -42.75
CA ALA A 802 5.96 -36.47 -42.06
C ALA A 802 6.69 -35.53 -43.02
N LYS A 803 7.10 -34.35 -42.53
CA LYS A 803 7.91 -33.38 -43.27
C LYS A 803 8.90 -32.70 -42.34
N ILE A 804 10.19 -32.70 -42.68
CA ILE A 804 11.21 -32.00 -41.90
C ILE A 804 11.04 -30.49 -42.09
N THR A 805 10.96 -29.75 -41.00
CA THR A 805 10.78 -28.29 -40.98
C THR A 805 12.06 -27.56 -40.59
N SER A 806 12.86 -28.12 -39.67
CA SER A 806 14.16 -27.55 -39.29
C SER A 806 15.14 -28.60 -38.79
N THR A 807 16.45 -28.31 -38.89
CA THR A 807 17.50 -29.20 -38.38
C THR A 807 18.70 -28.41 -37.86
N VAL A 808 19.32 -28.90 -36.77
CA VAL A 808 20.65 -28.51 -36.32
C VAL A 808 21.56 -29.73 -36.46
N PRO A 809 22.60 -29.69 -37.32
CA PRO A 809 23.46 -30.84 -37.61
C PRO A 809 23.92 -31.59 -36.35
N ASN A 810 23.73 -32.91 -36.34
CA ASN A 810 24.13 -33.84 -35.28
C ASN A 810 23.51 -33.57 -33.89
N LYS A 811 22.57 -32.64 -33.78
CA LYS A 811 22.00 -32.19 -32.49
C LYS A 811 20.48 -32.25 -32.45
N ARG A 812 19.79 -31.69 -33.44
CA ARG A 812 18.33 -31.53 -33.38
C ARG A 812 17.66 -31.73 -34.74
N ILE A 813 16.52 -32.39 -34.76
CA ILE A 813 15.65 -32.54 -35.94
C ILE A 813 14.23 -32.15 -35.53
N VAL A 814 13.59 -31.29 -36.31
CA VAL A 814 12.19 -30.88 -36.12
C VAL A 814 11.40 -31.23 -37.38
N GLN A 815 10.24 -31.86 -37.20
CA GLN A 815 9.37 -32.26 -38.30
C GLN A 815 7.89 -32.11 -37.94
N ASP A 816 7.08 -31.79 -38.94
CA ASP A 816 5.63 -31.94 -38.89
C ASP A 816 5.28 -33.40 -39.11
N TRP A 817 4.31 -33.91 -38.35
CA TRP A 817 3.98 -35.33 -38.32
C TRP A 817 2.49 -35.53 -38.04
N ARG A 818 1.84 -36.39 -38.80
CA ARG A 818 0.45 -36.80 -38.52
C ARG A 818 0.17 -38.22 -38.94
N CYS A 819 -0.80 -38.86 -38.28
CA CYS A 819 -1.44 -40.03 -38.87
C CYS A 819 -2.41 -39.59 -39.96
N THR A 820 -2.59 -40.40 -41.00
CA THR A 820 -3.48 -40.06 -42.13
C THR A 820 -4.97 -40.11 -41.77
N ASP A 821 -5.33 -40.73 -40.65
CA ASP A 821 -6.69 -40.72 -40.08
C ASP A 821 -6.97 -39.49 -39.21
N TRP A 822 -5.99 -38.59 -39.03
CA TRP A 822 -6.18 -37.27 -38.44
C TRP A 822 -6.72 -36.29 -39.49
N PRO A 823 -7.42 -35.21 -39.09
CA PRO A 823 -7.81 -34.14 -40.01
C PRO A 823 -6.63 -33.64 -40.85
N GLU A 824 -6.84 -33.30 -42.12
CA GLU A 824 -5.74 -33.00 -43.06
C GLU A 824 -4.86 -31.83 -42.62
N ASP A 825 -5.44 -30.85 -41.92
CA ASP A 825 -4.76 -29.66 -41.40
C ASP A 825 -4.20 -29.84 -39.98
N PHE A 826 -4.34 -31.02 -39.38
CA PHE A 826 -3.90 -31.29 -38.01
C PHE A 826 -2.54 -32.01 -38.03
N PHE A 827 -1.49 -31.30 -37.62
CA PHE A 827 -0.12 -31.82 -37.51
C PHE A 827 0.39 -31.75 -36.07
N GLY A 828 1.02 -32.83 -35.62
CA GLY A 828 1.88 -32.82 -34.45
C GLY A 828 3.29 -32.37 -34.81
N ARG A 829 3.95 -31.67 -33.89
CA ARG A 829 5.36 -31.29 -34.02
C ARG A 829 6.24 -32.31 -33.31
N VAL A 830 7.17 -32.91 -34.02
CA VAL A 830 8.15 -33.83 -33.44
C VAL A 830 9.48 -33.12 -33.32
N GLU A 831 10.05 -33.12 -32.11
CA GLU A 831 11.40 -32.67 -31.83
C GLU A 831 12.27 -33.84 -31.39
N GLN A 832 13.44 -33.99 -32.01
CA GLN A 832 14.39 -35.07 -31.71
C GLN A 832 15.75 -34.47 -31.38
N ASP A 833 16.15 -34.58 -30.12
CA ASP A 833 17.45 -34.13 -29.62
C ASP A 833 18.41 -35.30 -29.48
N LEU A 834 19.56 -35.21 -30.16
CA LEU A 834 20.60 -36.23 -30.20
C LEU A 834 21.75 -35.86 -29.24
N GLN A 835 22.12 -36.79 -28.37
CA GLN A 835 23.22 -36.68 -27.43
C GLN A 835 24.14 -37.90 -27.54
N GLY A 836 25.41 -37.70 -27.85
CA GLY A 836 26.41 -38.78 -27.86
C GLY A 836 26.76 -39.25 -26.45
N TYR A 837 27.04 -40.55 -26.31
CA TYR A 837 27.65 -41.13 -25.10
C TYR A 837 28.60 -42.27 -25.49
N GLU A 838 29.38 -42.78 -24.53
CA GLU A 838 30.40 -43.81 -24.79
C GLU A 838 29.79 -45.07 -25.44
N GLY A 839 30.11 -45.29 -26.72
CA GLY A 839 29.60 -46.40 -27.52
C GLY A 839 28.23 -46.20 -28.17
N GLY A 840 27.61 -45.01 -28.15
CA GLY A 840 26.26 -44.83 -28.72
C GLY A 840 25.71 -43.41 -28.80
N CYS A 841 24.39 -43.31 -28.98
CA CYS A 841 23.64 -42.05 -29.00
C CYS A 841 22.34 -42.22 -28.22
N ARG A 842 22.02 -41.21 -27.42
CA ARG A 842 20.72 -41.01 -26.76
C ARG A 842 19.91 -40.05 -27.63
N ILE A 843 18.63 -40.34 -27.83
CA ILE A 843 17.68 -39.46 -28.50
C ILE A 843 16.57 -39.12 -27.50
N ARG A 844 16.30 -37.85 -27.24
CA ARG A 844 15.05 -37.42 -26.62
C ARG A 844 14.09 -37.03 -27.73
N CYS A 845 12.99 -37.75 -27.88
CA CYS A 845 11.98 -37.51 -28.88
C CYS A 845 10.70 -37.03 -28.21
N GLN A 846 10.29 -35.81 -28.54
CA GLN A 846 9.05 -35.20 -28.08
C GLN A 846 8.09 -35.08 -29.26
N ILE A 847 6.85 -35.54 -29.10
CA ILE A 847 5.79 -35.42 -30.11
C ILE A 847 4.67 -34.62 -29.47
N HIS A 848 4.55 -33.36 -29.89
CA HIS A 848 3.54 -32.42 -29.40
C HIS A 848 2.23 -32.57 -30.20
N MET A 849 1.12 -32.09 -29.62
CA MET A 849 -0.21 -32.06 -30.23
C MET A 849 -0.76 -33.44 -30.64
N VAL A 850 -0.51 -34.48 -29.84
CA VAL A 850 -1.09 -35.82 -30.10
C VAL A 850 -2.48 -35.88 -29.47
N PRO A 851 -3.57 -36.22 -30.21
CA PRO A 851 -4.88 -36.41 -29.63
C PRO A 851 -4.83 -37.42 -28.48
N TYR A 852 -5.39 -37.06 -27.34
CA TYR A 852 -5.24 -37.81 -26.07
C TYR A 852 -5.68 -39.27 -26.19
N ASP A 853 -6.78 -39.54 -26.91
CA ASP A 853 -7.30 -40.89 -27.17
C ASP A 853 -6.38 -41.73 -28.08
N ARG A 854 -5.43 -41.08 -28.78
CA ARG A 854 -4.46 -41.72 -29.68
C ARG A 854 -3.06 -41.86 -29.08
N VAL A 855 -2.73 -41.18 -27.99
CA VAL A 855 -1.38 -41.16 -27.38
C VAL A 855 -0.76 -42.56 -27.29
N LYS A 856 -1.44 -43.52 -26.63
CA LYS A 856 -0.94 -44.90 -26.48
C LYS A 856 -0.71 -45.61 -27.80
N SER A 857 -1.54 -45.33 -28.81
CA SER A 857 -1.41 -45.93 -30.14
C SER A 857 -0.22 -45.36 -30.91
N VAL A 858 0.01 -44.05 -30.82
CA VAL A 858 1.15 -43.35 -31.41
C VAL A 858 2.46 -43.76 -30.73
N GLU A 859 2.50 -43.82 -29.40
CA GLU A 859 3.66 -44.32 -28.65
C GLU A 859 4.05 -45.73 -29.09
N LYS A 860 3.06 -46.63 -29.20
CA LYS A 860 3.27 -48.00 -29.66
C LYS A 860 3.75 -48.04 -31.11
N LEU A 861 3.21 -47.20 -31.98
CA LEU A 861 3.62 -47.08 -33.38
C LEU A 861 5.09 -46.69 -33.47
N TRP A 862 5.50 -45.61 -32.80
CA TRP A 862 6.88 -45.12 -32.77
C TRP A 862 7.85 -46.15 -32.16
N LYS A 863 7.50 -46.72 -31.02
CA LYS A 863 8.29 -47.76 -30.34
C LYS A 863 8.52 -48.98 -31.24
N SER A 864 7.48 -49.50 -31.88
CA SER A 864 7.55 -50.76 -32.66
C SER A 864 8.04 -50.58 -34.09
N SER A 865 7.65 -49.50 -34.76
CA SER A 865 7.86 -49.31 -36.19
C SER A 865 9.07 -48.44 -36.51
N MET A 866 9.54 -47.64 -35.54
CA MET A 866 10.70 -46.77 -35.70
C MET A 866 11.85 -47.19 -34.77
N TRP A 867 11.70 -47.00 -33.46
CA TRP A 867 12.80 -47.18 -32.51
C TRP A 867 13.35 -48.60 -32.46
N LYS A 868 12.46 -49.61 -32.37
CA LYS A 868 12.87 -51.02 -32.38
C LYS A 868 13.63 -51.40 -33.65
N LYS A 869 13.24 -50.85 -34.82
CA LYS A 869 13.89 -51.14 -36.10
C LYS A 869 15.25 -50.45 -36.25
N LEU A 870 15.41 -49.28 -35.64
CA LEU A 870 16.71 -48.59 -35.55
C LEU A 870 17.67 -49.26 -34.55
N GLY A 871 17.20 -50.26 -33.80
CA GLY A 871 17.98 -50.91 -32.72
C GLY A 871 17.98 -50.10 -31.42
N GLY A 872 17.07 -49.14 -31.26
CA GLY A 872 16.93 -48.31 -30.09
C GLY A 872 16.08 -48.96 -28.99
N ILE A 873 16.45 -48.68 -27.75
CA ILE A 873 15.71 -49.11 -26.55
C ILE A 873 15.06 -47.86 -25.94
N VAL A 874 13.74 -47.87 -25.81
CA VAL A 874 12.99 -46.79 -25.13
C VAL A 874 13.21 -46.93 -23.63
N CYS A 875 13.83 -45.92 -23.03
CA CYS A 875 14.25 -45.83 -21.64
C CYS A 875 13.40 -44.82 -20.85
N THR A 876 13.41 -44.98 -19.53
CA THR A 876 12.82 -44.11 -18.52
C THR A 876 13.76 -43.98 -17.33
N SER A 877 13.43 -43.10 -16.38
CA SER A 877 14.08 -42.99 -15.08
C SER A 877 13.16 -43.43 -13.94
N LEU A 878 13.74 -43.64 -12.76
CA LEU A 878 13.07 -43.90 -11.49
C LEU A 878 13.70 -43.04 -10.39
N GLU A 879 12.86 -42.40 -9.57
CA GLU A 879 13.26 -41.62 -8.40
C GLU A 879 12.61 -42.20 -7.14
N GLN A 880 13.38 -42.28 -6.04
CA GLN A 880 12.88 -42.71 -4.73
C GLN A 880 13.62 -41.98 -3.62
N ASN A 881 12.88 -41.57 -2.59
CA ASN A 881 13.44 -41.06 -1.34
C ASN A 881 13.38 -42.14 -0.27
N ILE A 882 14.51 -42.39 0.38
CA ILE A 882 14.65 -43.45 1.38
C ILE A 882 15.20 -42.85 2.66
N THR A 883 14.58 -43.13 3.80
CA THR A 883 15.05 -42.72 5.12
C THR A 883 15.61 -43.92 5.87
N PHE A 884 16.82 -43.77 6.39
CA PHE A 884 17.50 -44.71 7.28
C PHE A 884 17.65 -44.10 8.67
N LEU A 885 17.47 -44.90 9.74
CA LEU A 885 17.64 -44.46 11.14
C LEU A 885 19.09 -44.63 11.65
N ILE A 886 20.06 -44.53 10.75
CA ILE A 886 21.49 -44.74 10.99
C ILE A 886 22.30 -43.67 10.26
N SER A 887 23.59 -43.51 10.62
CA SER A 887 24.44 -42.45 10.07
C SER A 887 24.83 -42.70 8.60
N PRO A 888 25.22 -41.65 7.83
CA PRO A 888 25.59 -41.83 6.42
C PRO A 888 26.76 -42.81 6.23
N ALA A 889 27.70 -42.84 7.18
CA ALA A 889 28.80 -43.81 7.20
C ALA A 889 28.30 -45.25 7.29
N GLN A 890 27.31 -45.49 8.16
CA GLN A 890 26.71 -46.81 8.35
C GLN A 890 25.88 -47.22 7.13
N VAL A 891 25.15 -46.28 6.51
CA VAL A 891 24.43 -46.53 5.24
C VAL A 891 25.41 -46.92 4.13
N CYS A 892 26.50 -46.16 3.94
CA CYS A 892 27.54 -46.49 2.97
C CYS A 892 28.15 -47.88 3.25
N ASN A 893 28.42 -48.20 4.51
CA ASN A 893 28.93 -49.52 4.88
C ASN A 893 27.92 -50.63 4.54
N ILE A 894 26.62 -50.45 4.76
CA ILE A 894 25.61 -51.44 4.35
C ILE A 894 25.59 -51.60 2.82
N LEU A 895 25.63 -50.50 2.06
CA LEU A 895 25.52 -50.51 0.60
C LEU A 895 26.78 -51.00 -0.13
N LEU A 896 27.96 -50.75 0.43
CA LEU A 896 29.25 -51.00 -0.22
C LEU A 896 30.13 -52.05 0.50
N ASN A 897 29.60 -52.74 1.52
CA ASN A 897 30.25 -53.91 2.12
C ASN A 897 29.54 -55.19 1.66
N GLY A 898 30.16 -55.90 0.72
CA GLY A 898 29.58 -57.13 0.15
C GLY A 898 29.13 -58.17 1.19
N THR A 899 29.82 -58.30 2.32
CA THR A 899 29.45 -59.25 3.40
C THR A 899 28.19 -58.81 4.13
N THR A 900 28.12 -57.54 4.54
CA THR A 900 26.95 -56.98 5.23
C THR A 900 25.72 -56.95 4.30
N LEU A 901 25.90 -56.50 3.06
CA LEU A 901 24.84 -56.46 2.07
C LEU A 901 24.30 -57.86 1.75
N SER A 902 25.20 -58.86 1.64
CA SER A 902 24.80 -60.25 1.41
C SER A 902 23.95 -60.81 2.54
N SER A 903 24.31 -60.48 3.79
CA SER A 903 23.59 -60.92 4.98
C SER A 903 22.17 -60.34 5.02
N LYS A 904 22.02 -59.02 4.77
CA LYS A 904 20.72 -58.34 4.77
C LYS A 904 19.81 -58.80 3.64
N LEU A 905 20.34 -58.85 2.41
CA LEU A 905 19.57 -59.27 1.23
C LEU A 905 19.36 -60.80 1.13
N LYS A 906 19.98 -61.58 2.03
CA LYS A 906 19.99 -63.05 2.01
C LYS A 906 20.39 -63.63 0.64
N SER A 907 21.31 -62.97 -0.05
CA SER A 907 21.81 -63.36 -1.38
C SER A 907 23.27 -62.95 -1.56
N LYS A 908 24.03 -63.65 -2.41
CA LYS A 908 25.46 -63.34 -2.62
C LYS A 908 25.61 -61.99 -3.33
N CYS A 909 26.18 -61.02 -2.63
CA CYS A 909 26.45 -59.67 -3.11
C CYS A 909 27.96 -59.38 -3.13
N VAL A 910 28.40 -58.55 -4.06
CA VAL A 910 29.78 -58.06 -4.18
C VAL A 910 29.70 -56.54 -4.23
N ALA A 911 30.35 -55.85 -3.31
CA ALA A 911 30.47 -54.40 -3.35
C ALA A 911 31.71 -54.02 -2.55
N THR A 912 32.51 -53.08 -3.07
CA THR A 912 33.62 -52.46 -2.36
C THR A 912 33.64 -50.94 -2.63
N PRO A 913 34.09 -50.11 -1.67
CA PRO A 913 34.06 -48.65 -1.77
C PRO A 913 35.21 -48.07 -2.63
N ASP A 914 35.58 -48.74 -3.72
CA ASP A 914 36.63 -48.30 -4.65
C ASP A 914 36.04 -47.95 -6.02
N THR A 915 36.46 -46.82 -6.60
CA THR A 915 36.05 -46.47 -7.96
C THR A 915 36.60 -47.49 -8.96
N GLY A 916 35.73 -48.02 -9.82
CA GLY A 916 36.03 -49.09 -10.77
C GLY A 916 35.81 -50.51 -10.23
N SER A 917 35.47 -50.68 -8.94
CA SER A 917 35.17 -51.99 -8.37
C SER A 917 33.89 -52.61 -8.90
N GLN A 918 33.75 -53.95 -8.80
CA GLN A 918 32.52 -54.63 -9.18
C GLN A 918 31.42 -54.44 -8.13
N PHE A 919 30.22 -54.17 -8.60
CA PHE A 919 28.99 -54.12 -7.82
C PHE A 919 28.02 -55.21 -8.30
N ILE A 920 27.60 -56.10 -7.40
CA ILE A 920 26.61 -57.16 -7.63
C ILE A 920 25.68 -57.18 -6.43
N ALA A 921 24.39 -56.92 -6.66
CA ALA A 921 23.36 -57.03 -5.64
C ALA A 921 22.05 -57.54 -6.27
N GLY A 922 21.61 -58.73 -5.84
CA GLY A 922 20.44 -59.39 -6.41
C GLY A 922 20.58 -59.62 -7.92
N HIS A 923 19.79 -58.87 -8.70
CA HIS A 923 19.77 -58.96 -10.17
C HIS A 923 20.55 -57.84 -10.87
N LEU A 924 21.16 -56.94 -10.12
CA LEU A 924 22.02 -55.88 -10.64
C LEU A 924 23.48 -56.31 -10.65
N LYS A 925 24.17 -56.07 -11.77
CA LYS A 925 25.60 -56.30 -11.94
C LYS A 925 26.23 -55.13 -12.67
N GLY A 926 27.32 -54.59 -12.14
CA GLY A 926 27.94 -53.38 -12.64
C GLY A 926 29.24 -52.99 -11.96
N THR A 927 29.52 -51.70 -12.00
CA THR A 927 30.72 -51.11 -11.41
C THR A 927 30.40 -49.82 -10.64
N VAL A 928 31.20 -49.52 -9.62
CA VAL A 928 31.13 -48.25 -8.89
C VAL A 928 31.86 -47.19 -9.71
N MET A 929 31.15 -46.20 -10.23
CA MET A 929 31.72 -45.12 -11.05
C MET A 929 32.26 -43.97 -10.22
N ARG A 930 31.65 -43.71 -9.07
CA ARG A 930 32.09 -42.66 -8.15
C ARG A 930 31.65 -43.00 -6.73
N TYR A 931 32.55 -42.79 -5.78
CA TYR A 931 32.28 -42.88 -4.35
C TYR A 931 32.83 -41.62 -3.67
N ASP A 932 31.96 -40.93 -2.93
CA ASP A 932 32.30 -39.82 -2.05
C ASP A 932 31.75 -40.16 -0.65
N GLU A 933 32.67 -40.30 0.30
CA GLU A 933 32.35 -40.73 1.66
C GLU A 933 31.35 -39.75 2.29
N HIS A 934 30.19 -40.29 2.70
CA HIS A 934 29.04 -39.56 3.26
C HIS A 934 28.20 -38.70 2.32
N LYS A 935 28.52 -38.59 1.02
CA LYS A 935 27.81 -37.68 0.11
C LYS A 935 27.09 -38.37 -1.03
N ARG A 936 27.81 -39.19 -1.82
CA ARG A 936 27.28 -39.66 -3.09
C ARG A 936 27.91 -40.97 -3.56
N ILE A 937 27.06 -41.85 -4.09
CA ILE A 937 27.45 -43.10 -4.75
C ILE A 937 26.88 -43.08 -6.16
N VAL A 938 27.70 -43.37 -7.17
CA VAL A 938 27.25 -43.51 -8.55
C VAL A 938 27.63 -44.90 -9.05
N LEU A 939 26.65 -45.66 -9.52
CA LEU A 939 26.81 -47.02 -10.01
C LEU A 939 26.42 -47.09 -11.49
N CYS A 940 27.25 -47.74 -12.31
CA CYS A 940 26.88 -48.13 -13.66
C CYS A 940 26.54 -49.61 -13.65
N VAL A 941 25.25 -49.96 -13.76
CA VAL A 941 24.74 -51.32 -13.55
C VAL A 941 23.93 -51.82 -14.74
N SER A 942 23.79 -53.14 -14.83
CA SER A 942 22.91 -53.84 -15.76
C SER A 942 22.02 -54.80 -14.97
N HIS A 943 20.78 -55.02 -15.41
CA HIS A 943 19.89 -56.00 -14.82
C HIS A 943 19.95 -57.33 -15.57
N LYS A 944 19.67 -58.46 -14.87
CA LYS A 944 19.66 -59.81 -15.47
C LYS A 944 18.82 -59.92 -16.75
N ASP A 945 17.71 -59.17 -16.82
CA ASP A 945 16.77 -59.24 -17.95
C ASP A 945 17.28 -58.45 -19.18
N TRP A 946 18.29 -57.60 -18.99
CA TRP A 946 18.90 -56.78 -20.03
C TRP A 946 20.42 -56.64 -19.83
N PRO A 947 21.19 -57.74 -19.80
CA PRO A 947 22.59 -57.76 -19.36
C PRO A 947 23.52 -56.92 -20.25
N ASN A 948 23.13 -56.69 -21.50
CA ASN A 948 23.91 -55.91 -22.46
C ASN A 948 23.53 -54.42 -22.44
N HIS A 949 22.78 -53.95 -21.43
CA HIS A 949 22.31 -52.57 -21.29
C HIS A 949 22.78 -51.99 -19.96
N ASN A 950 23.49 -50.87 -20.02
CA ASN A 950 23.95 -50.18 -18.82
C ASN A 950 22.94 -49.09 -18.45
N SER A 951 22.64 -49.00 -17.17
CA SER A 951 21.87 -47.97 -16.51
C SER A 951 22.74 -47.29 -15.46
N LEU A 952 22.35 -46.08 -15.07
CA LEU A 952 23.10 -45.27 -14.10
C LEU A 952 22.25 -45.09 -12.85
N VAL A 953 22.79 -45.42 -11.68
CA VAL A 953 22.13 -45.21 -10.38
C VAL A 953 22.96 -44.20 -9.60
N THR A 954 22.37 -43.05 -9.28
CA THR A 954 22.94 -42.07 -8.36
C THR A 954 22.21 -42.17 -7.02
N LEU A 955 22.96 -42.33 -5.94
CA LEU A 955 22.48 -42.23 -4.57
C LEU A 955 23.12 -41.00 -3.92
N THR A 956 22.31 -40.07 -3.44
CA THR A 956 22.78 -38.87 -2.73
C THR A 956 22.35 -38.98 -1.27
N LEU A 957 23.30 -38.88 -0.34
CA LEU A 957 23.09 -39.06 1.09
C LEU A 957 23.06 -37.71 1.79
N ASN A 958 21.99 -37.45 2.54
CA ASN A 958 21.76 -36.23 3.31
C ASN A 958 21.61 -36.59 4.80
N PRO A 959 22.52 -36.16 5.68
CA PRO A 959 22.38 -36.42 7.12
C PRO A 959 21.20 -35.65 7.72
N VAL A 960 20.44 -36.29 8.61
CA VAL A 960 19.32 -35.70 9.37
C VAL A 960 19.44 -36.01 10.86
N GLU A 961 18.73 -35.26 11.72
CA GLU A 961 18.90 -35.27 13.19
C GLU A 961 18.90 -36.68 13.83
N ASN A 962 18.17 -37.64 13.24
CA ASN A 962 18.09 -39.03 13.70
C ASN A 962 18.30 -40.06 12.58
N GLY A 963 19.16 -39.78 11.60
CA GLY A 963 19.41 -40.72 10.51
C GLY A 963 20.03 -40.15 9.24
N THR A 964 19.71 -40.77 8.10
CA THR A 964 20.17 -40.37 6.77
C THR A 964 19.01 -40.48 5.77
N GLU A 965 18.81 -39.44 4.98
CA GLU A 965 17.98 -39.50 3.79
C GLU A 965 18.83 -39.82 2.56
N VAL A 966 18.35 -40.75 1.74
CA VAL A 966 18.99 -41.18 0.51
C VAL A 966 18.05 -40.89 -0.64
N HIS A 967 18.43 -39.96 -1.50
CA HIS A 967 17.76 -39.70 -2.76
C HIS A 967 18.37 -40.59 -3.85
N MET A 968 17.59 -41.55 -4.36
CA MET A 968 17.99 -42.44 -5.44
C MET A 968 17.43 -41.97 -6.77
N TYR A 969 18.30 -41.85 -7.77
CA TYR A 969 17.96 -41.57 -9.17
C TYR A 969 18.54 -42.63 -10.08
N HIS A 970 17.70 -43.40 -10.76
CA HIS A 970 18.10 -44.47 -11.66
C HIS A 970 17.66 -44.16 -13.10
N GLU A 971 18.62 -43.90 -13.97
CA GLU A 971 18.43 -43.50 -15.37
C GLU A 971 18.69 -44.63 -16.37
N ASN A 972 18.16 -44.49 -17.58
CA ASN A 972 18.29 -45.43 -18.69
C ASN A 972 17.63 -46.79 -18.44
N ILE A 973 16.58 -46.88 -17.63
CA ILE A 973 15.86 -48.14 -17.40
C ILE A 973 15.02 -48.46 -18.65
N PRO A 974 15.09 -49.65 -19.25
CA PRO A 974 14.17 -50.02 -20.32
C PRO A 974 12.71 -49.86 -19.86
N SER A 975 11.91 -49.08 -20.59
CA SER A 975 10.53 -48.72 -20.23
C SER A 975 9.62 -49.92 -19.88
N ALA A 976 9.83 -51.06 -20.52
CA ALA A 976 9.06 -52.29 -20.23
C ALA A 976 9.39 -52.92 -18.87
N SER A 977 10.52 -52.56 -18.26
CA SER A 977 11.02 -53.12 -17.00
C SER A 977 10.84 -52.18 -15.81
N ILE A 978 10.30 -50.98 -15.98
CA ILE A 978 10.23 -49.96 -14.92
C ILE A 978 9.51 -50.45 -13.68
N LYS A 979 8.36 -51.13 -13.84
CA LYS A 979 7.61 -51.69 -12.71
C LYS A 979 8.44 -52.73 -11.97
N ASN A 980 9.05 -53.66 -12.69
CA ASN A 980 9.92 -54.70 -12.10
C ASN A 980 11.12 -54.09 -11.36
N ILE A 981 11.75 -53.05 -11.94
CA ILE A 981 12.89 -52.38 -11.31
C ILE A 981 12.47 -51.56 -10.08
N SER A 982 11.30 -50.90 -10.13
CA SER A 982 10.73 -50.20 -8.97
C SER A 982 10.41 -51.17 -7.84
N ASP A 983 9.70 -52.26 -8.14
CA ASP A 983 9.34 -53.29 -7.16
C ASP A 983 10.60 -53.94 -6.57
N MET A 984 11.63 -54.18 -7.39
CA MET A 984 12.92 -54.70 -6.94
C MET A 984 13.62 -53.73 -5.98
N TRP A 985 13.70 -52.44 -6.31
CA TRP A 985 14.30 -51.44 -5.41
C TRP A 985 13.50 -51.33 -4.12
N SER A 986 12.18 -51.21 -4.20
CA SER A 986 11.32 -51.03 -3.03
C SER A 986 11.29 -52.25 -2.11
N ASN A 987 10.84 -53.40 -2.64
CA ASN A 987 10.47 -54.57 -1.83
C ASN A 987 11.65 -55.53 -1.65
N ASP A 988 12.50 -55.66 -2.68
CA ASP A 988 13.60 -56.63 -2.67
C ASP A 988 14.95 -56.07 -2.23
N PHE A 989 15.09 -54.74 -2.18
CA PHE A 989 16.32 -54.07 -1.79
C PHE A 989 16.15 -53.20 -0.55
N TRP A 990 15.44 -52.06 -0.65
CA TRP A 990 15.34 -51.06 0.43
C TRP A 990 14.71 -51.62 1.69
N GLU A 991 13.56 -52.28 1.57
CA GLU A 991 12.85 -52.86 2.72
C GLU A 991 13.72 -53.90 3.46
N LYS A 992 14.50 -54.72 2.74
CA LYS A 992 15.38 -55.76 3.34
C LYS A 992 16.62 -55.20 4.03
N ILE A 993 17.03 -53.97 3.71
CA ILE A 993 18.17 -53.30 4.35
C ILE A 993 17.72 -52.24 5.37
N ASP A 994 16.46 -52.29 5.82
CA ASP A 994 15.84 -51.36 6.77
C ASP A 994 15.72 -49.91 6.26
N GLY A 995 15.68 -49.73 4.94
CA GLY A 995 15.37 -48.45 4.30
C GLY A 995 13.87 -48.24 4.19
N ILE A 996 13.38 -47.07 4.65
CA ILE A 996 11.97 -46.71 4.61
C ILE A 996 11.73 -45.76 3.45
N LEU A 997 10.86 -46.12 2.50
CA LEU A 997 10.45 -45.22 1.42
C LEU A 997 9.58 -44.08 1.96
N THR A 998 10.00 -42.85 1.73
CA THR A 998 9.33 -41.65 2.23
C THR A 998 8.97 -40.66 1.12
N THR A 999 8.06 -39.75 1.43
CA THR A 999 7.63 -38.65 0.58
C THR A 999 7.34 -37.41 1.43
N ASN A 1000 7.16 -36.26 0.78
CA ASN A 1000 6.77 -35.01 1.43
C ASN A 1000 5.37 -34.63 0.95
N ILE A 1001 4.55 -34.10 1.85
CA ILE A 1001 3.20 -33.63 1.55
C ILE A 1001 3.01 -32.22 2.09
N GLN A 1002 2.18 -31.44 1.42
CA GLN A 1002 1.81 -30.09 1.82
C GLN A 1002 0.33 -29.80 1.48
N THR A 1003 -0.35 -29.11 2.39
CA THR A 1003 -1.72 -28.63 2.23
C THR A 1003 -1.85 -27.21 2.81
N SER A 1004 -2.62 -26.33 2.17
CA SER A 1004 -2.80 -24.95 2.65
C SER A 1004 -4.25 -24.48 2.56
N CYS A 1005 -4.62 -23.54 3.42
CA CYS A 1005 -5.88 -22.81 3.35
C CYS A 1005 -5.75 -21.34 3.72
N ILE A 1006 -6.63 -20.50 3.17
CA ILE A 1006 -6.70 -19.06 3.46
C ILE A 1006 -7.82 -18.81 4.49
N LEU A 1007 -7.49 -18.06 5.55
CA LEU A 1007 -8.40 -17.56 6.57
C LEU A 1007 -8.47 -16.03 6.46
N ASN A 1008 -9.43 -15.50 5.71
CA ASN A 1008 -9.50 -14.08 5.33
C ASN A 1008 -9.73 -13.09 6.49
N SER A 1009 -10.16 -13.57 7.66
CA SER A 1009 -10.58 -12.74 8.79
C SER A 1009 -9.93 -13.14 10.12
N THR A 1010 -8.86 -13.92 10.06
CA THR A 1010 -8.12 -14.40 11.24
C THR A 1010 -6.67 -13.96 11.11
N SER A 1011 -6.16 -13.22 12.09
CA SER A 1011 -4.75 -12.83 12.14
C SER A 1011 -3.85 -14.02 12.48
N PRO A 1012 -2.56 -14.00 12.07
CA PRO A 1012 -1.62 -15.07 12.41
C PRO A 1012 -1.47 -15.23 13.92
N GLU A 1013 -1.57 -14.13 14.68
CA GLU A 1013 -1.53 -14.13 16.14
C GLU A 1013 -2.69 -14.91 16.76
N ILE A 1014 -3.93 -14.62 16.34
CA ILE A 1014 -5.12 -15.33 16.84
C ILE A 1014 -5.01 -16.81 16.48
N LEU A 1015 -4.62 -17.12 15.23
CA LEU A 1015 -4.48 -18.51 14.80
C LEU A 1015 -3.37 -19.24 15.57
N TYR A 1016 -2.21 -18.61 15.76
CA TYR A 1016 -1.08 -19.17 16.51
C TYR A 1016 -1.48 -19.52 17.95
N MET A 1017 -2.13 -18.59 18.64
CA MET A 1017 -2.64 -18.81 20.00
C MET A 1017 -3.71 -19.88 20.05
N THR A 1018 -4.60 -19.93 19.05
CA THR A 1018 -5.65 -20.94 18.94
C THR A 1018 -5.06 -22.35 18.74
N LEU A 1019 -4.04 -22.50 17.89
CA LEU A 1019 -3.38 -23.78 17.63
C LEU A 1019 -2.56 -24.29 18.83
N LEU A 1020 -2.11 -23.39 19.71
CA LEU A 1020 -1.41 -23.74 20.95
C LEU A 1020 -2.35 -23.95 22.15
N ASP A 1021 -3.63 -23.60 22.03
CA ASP A 1021 -4.63 -23.87 23.07
C ASP A 1021 -5.17 -25.30 22.96
N LYS A 1022 -5.11 -26.03 24.08
CA LYS A 1022 -5.56 -27.43 24.13
C LYS A 1022 -7.03 -27.60 23.73
N ASN A 1023 -7.91 -26.74 24.22
CA ASN A 1023 -9.35 -26.88 24.03
C ASN A 1023 -9.73 -26.53 22.59
N ALA A 1024 -9.18 -25.43 22.07
CA ALA A 1024 -9.40 -25.00 20.69
C ALA A 1024 -8.81 -26.01 19.70
N LEU A 1025 -7.60 -26.52 19.93
CA LEU A 1025 -6.99 -27.54 19.09
C LEU A 1025 -7.84 -28.83 19.08
N SER A 1026 -8.36 -29.27 20.23
CA SER A 1026 -9.25 -30.44 20.29
C SER A 1026 -10.56 -30.21 19.53
N GLN A 1027 -11.13 -29.00 19.58
CA GLN A 1027 -12.32 -28.64 18.81
C GLN A 1027 -12.06 -28.59 17.30
N ILE A 1028 -10.91 -28.04 16.89
CA ILE A 1028 -10.50 -27.96 15.48
C ILE A 1028 -10.24 -29.36 14.93
N VAL A 1029 -9.51 -30.20 15.65
CA VAL A 1029 -9.22 -31.57 15.20
C VAL A 1029 -10.45 -32.48 15.32
N GLY A 1030 -11.41 -32.14 16.17
CA GLY A 1030 -12.64 -32.91 16.42
C GLY A 1030 -12.47 -34.12 17.34
N SER A 1031 -11.33 -34.22 18.05
CA SER A 1031 -10.97 -35.31 18.98
C SER A 1031 -9.99 -34.84 20.05
N ASP A 1032 -9.73 -35.62 21.10
CA ASP A 1032 -8.86 -35.21 22.21
C ASP A 1032 -7.43 -34.96 21.70
N SER A 1033 -7.00 -33.71 21.79
CA SER A 1033 -5.70 -33.23 21.30
C SER A 1033 -5.05 -32.35 22.35
N CYS A 1034 -3.71 -32.38 22.40
CA CYS A 1034 -2.94 -31.65 23.39
C CYS A 1034 -1.64 -31.17 22.76
N ILE A 1035 -1.27 -29.93 23.04
CA ILE A 1035 0.01 -29.35 22.69
C ILE A 1035 0.52 -28.57 23.91
N SER A 1036 1.78 -28.79 24.26
CA SER A 1036 2.45 -27.99 25.28
C SER A 1036 3.20 -26.84 24.59
N PRO A 1037 2.86 -25.56 24.87
CA PRO A 1037 3.36 -24.40 24.15
C PRO A 1037 4.79 -24.00 24.58
N LYS A 1038 5.73 -24.93 24.45
CA LYS A 1038 7.16 -24.72 24.68
C LYS A 1038 7.98 -25.66 23.81
N VAL A 1039 9.18 -25.25 23.41
CA VAL A 1039 10.14 -26.15 22.74
C VAL A 1039 10.45 -27.34 23.65
N GLY A 1040 10.40 -28.55 23.09
CA GLY A 1040 10.44 -29.82 23.83
C GLY A 1040 9.13 -30.20 24.52
N GLY A 1041 8.07 -29.40 24.38
CA GLY A 1041 6.73 -29.71 24.87
C GLY A 1041 6.10 -30.89 24.15
N GLN A 1042 5.29 -31.70 24.84
CA GLN A 1042 4.62 -32.85 24.24
C GLN A 1042 3.45 -32.43 23.35
N VAL A 1043 3.27 -33.17 22.26
CA VAL A 1043 2.14 -33.04 21.33
C VAL A 1043 1.44 -34.39 21.20
N SER A 1044 0.11 -34.39 21.25
CA SER A 1044 -0.72 -35.54 20.89
C SER A 1044 -1.95 -35.09 20.10
N LEU A 1045 -2.22 -35.71 18.96
CA LEU A 1045 -3.39 -35.41 18.11
C LEU A 1045 -4.20 -36.70 17.87
N TYR A 1046 -5.47 -36.55 17.51
CA TYR A 1046 -6.36 -37.64 17.11
C TYR A 1046 -6.46 -38.75 18.17
N ASP A 1047 -6.91 -38.42 19.39
CA ASP A 1047 -7.03 -39.37 20.51
C ASP A 1047 -5.71 -40.10 20.83
N LYS A 1048 -4.59 -39.36 20.73
CA LYS A 1048 -3.22 -39.83 20.98
C LYS A 1048 -2.69 -40.86 19.95
N VAL A 1049 -3.35 -40.98 18.79
CA VAL A 1049 -2.85 -41.77 17.65
C VAL A 1049 -1.58 -41.14 17.08
N VAL A 1050 -1.48 -39.81 17.09
CA VAL A 1050 -0.27 -39.08 16.74
C VAL A 1050 0.37 -38.56 18.02
N LYS A 1051 1.68 -38.79 18.18
CA LYS A 1051 2.45 -38.29 19.32
C LYS A 1051 3.74 -37.68 18.84
N GLY A 1052 4.22 -36.69 19.57
CA GLY A 1052 5.42 -35.97 19.20
C GLY A 1052 5.86 -34.96 20.22
N GLY A 1053 6.78 -34.11 19.78
CA GLY A 1053 7.24 -32.96 20.54
C GLY A 1053 7.34 -31.72 19.65
N VAL A 1054 7.19 -30.55 20.26
CA VAL A 1054 7.44 -29.27 19.60
C VAL A 1054 8.95 -29.10 19.42
N SER A 1055 9.42 -28.99 18.18
CA SER A 1055 10.83 -28.80 17.86
C SER A 1055 11.22 -27.32 17.77
N ALA A 1056 10.33 -26.47 17.25
CA ALA A 1056 10.54 -25.03 17.17
C ALA A 1056 9.22 -24.25 17.26
N LEU A 1057 9.27 -23.07 17.88
CA LEU A 1057 8.17 -22.11 17.97
C LEU A 1057 8.68 -20.76 17.51
N GLU A 1058 8.18 -20.29 16.38
CA GLU A 1058 8.41 -18.94 15.90
C GLU A 1058 7.10 -18.16 16.06
N LEU A 1059 7.12 -17.16 16.94
CA LEU A 1059 5.93 -16.43 17.34
C LEU A 1059 5.15 -15.91 16.12
N ASN A 1060 3.86 -16.24 16.06
CA ASN A 1060 2.91 -15.83 15.02
C ASN A 1060 3.28 -16.25 13.58
N THR A 1061 4.28 -17.11 13.39
CA THR A 1061 4.85 -17.41 12.06
C THR A 1061 4.93 -18.90 11.79
N SER A 1062 5.43 -19.70 12.73
CA SER A 1062 5.48 -21.15 12.54
C SER A 1062 5.46 -21.95 13.84
N ILE A 1063 4.85 -23.13 13.77
CA ILE A 1063 4.89 -24.16 14.82
C ILE A 1063 5.45 -25.42 14.17
N THR A 1064 6.68 -25.78 14.52
CA THR A 1064 7.33 -26.99 14.00
C THR A 1064 7.29 -28.08 15.05
N MET A 1065 6.88 -29.26 14.64
CA MET A 1065 6.68 -30.42 15.51
C MET A 1065 7.32 -31.65 14.86
N SER A 1066 7.95 -32.47 15.69
CA SER A 1066 8.36 -33.81 15.31
C SER A 1066 7.25 -34.79 15.70
N LEU A 1067 6.48 -35.26 14.71
CA LEU A 1067 5.29 -36.08 14.90
C LEU A 1067 5.51 -37.51 14.42
N ARG A 1068 4.93 -38.47 15.13
CA ARG A 1068 4.87 -39.88 14.73
C ARG A 1068 3.46 -40.41 14.90
N TYR A 1069 2.96 -41.05 13.85
CA TYR A 1069 1.71 -41.82 13.90
C TYR A 1069 1.97 -43.20 14.51
N PHE A 1070 1.01 -43.71 15.27
CA PHE A 1070 1.15 -44.99 15.96
C PHE A 1070 1.47 -46.18 15.03
N ASN A 1071 0.92 -46.17 13.82
CA ASN A 1071 1.11 -47.21 12.81
C ASN A 1071 2.40 -47.04 11.96
N TRP A 1072 3.22 -46.02 12.24
CA TRP A 1072 4.48 -45.79 11.54
C TRP A 1072 5.65 -46.57 12.15
N PRO A 1073 6.70 -46.87 11.34
CA PRO A 1073 7.92 -47.52 11.82
C PRO A 1073 8.49 -46.86 13.08
N PHE A 1074 9.02 -47.69 13.99
CA PHE A 1074 9.58 -47.21 15.24
C PHE A 1074 10.83 -46.34 14.98
N GLY A 1075 10.91 -45.18 15.63
CA GLY A 1075 12.01 -44.23 15.45
C GLY A 1075 11.86 -43.26 14.27
N LEU A 1076 10.93 -43.50 13.35
CA LEU A 1076 10.62 -42.55 12.27
C LEU A 1076 9.71 -41.44 12.79
N GLN A 1077 10.12 -40.19 12.59
CA GLN A 1077 9.32 -39.01 12.88
C GLN A 1077 9.22 -38.14 11.63
N ALA A 1078 8.00 -37.72 11.31
CA ALA A 1078 7.77 -36.67 10.32
C ALA A 1078 8.02 -35.31 10.98
N GLU A 1079 8.74 -34.46 10.27
CA GLU A 1079 8.79 -33.06 10.62
C GLU A 1079 7.55 -32.38 10.05
N THR A 1080 6.67 -31.92 10.93
CA THR A 1080 5.43 -31.24 10.60
C THR A 1080 5.56 -29.76 10.93
N CYS A 1081 5.47 -28.89 9.93
CA CYS A 1081 5.48 -27.45 10.10
C CYS A 1081 4.08 -26.90 9.82
N PHE A 1082 3.50 -26.24 10.81
CA PHE A 1082 2.36 -25.35 10.64
C PHE A 1082 2.90 -23.95 10.41
N LYS A 1083 2.81 -23.47 9.17
CA LYS A 1083 3.27 -22.15 8.76
C LYS A 1083 2.08 -21.19 8.65
N LEU A 1084 2.25 -19.99 9.18
CA LEU A 1084 1.24 -18.95 9.27
C LEU A 1084 1.77 -17.70 8.55
N ASP A 1085 1.37 -17.52 7.29
CA ASP A 1085 1.77 -16.36 6.50
C ASP A 1085 0.68 -15.28 6.60
N GLU A 1086 1.06 -14.08 7.02
CA GLU A 1086 0.15 -12.95 7.18
C GLU A 1086 -0.32 -12.39 5.84
N ILE A 1087 -1.62 -12.06 5.73
CA ILE A 1087 -2.18 -11.36 4.57
C ILE A 1087 -3.10 -10.21 5.01
N ASN A 1088 -3.33 -9.25 4.12
CA ASN A 1088 -4.24 -8.12 4.33
C ASN A 1088 -3.88 -7.24 5.55
N GLY A 1089 -2.59 -7.03 5.81
CA GLY A 1089 -2.11 -6.19 6.91
C GLY A 1089 -2.53 -6.69 8.30
N GLY A 1090 -2.50 -8.01 8.50
CA GLY A 1090 -2.76 -8.66 9.79
C GLY A 1090 -4.19 -9.15 9.97
N LYS A 1091 -5.08 -8.94 9.00
CA LYS A 1091 -6.48 -9.37 9.11
C LYS A 1091 -6.75 -10.78 8.59
N GLY A 1092 -5.83 -11.37 7.83
CA GLY A 1092 -5.95 -12.73 7.34
C GLY A 1092 -4.67 -13.54 7.49
N THR A 1093 -4.79 -14.86 7.36
CA THR A 1093 -3.67 -15.80 7.43
C THR A 1093 -3.77 -16.85 6.34
N VAL A 1094 -2.66 -17.13 5.65
CA VAL A 1094 -2.49 -18.36 4.88
C VAL A 1094 -1.86 -19.39 5.80
N PHE A 1095 -2.65 -20.40 6.15
CA PHE A 1095 -2.20 -21.53 6.96
C PHE A 1095 -1.71 -22.64 6.04
N THR A 1096 -0.48 -23.11 6.24
CA THR A 1096 0.12 -24.22 5.49
C THR A 1096 0.59 -25.31 6.45
N VAL A 1097 0.17 -26.54 6.20
CA VAL A 1097 0.70 -27.74 6.85
C VAL A 1097 1.66 -28.40 5.88
N GLN A 1098 2.93 -28.51 6.27
CA GLN A 1098 3.93 -29.27 5.55
C GLN A 1098 4.39 -30.45 6.41
N GLN A 1099 4.37 -31.66 5.86
CA GLN A 1099 4.91 -32.85 6.51
C GLN A 1099 6.00 -33.48 5.63
N ASN A 1100 7.21 -33.55 6.18
CA ASN A 1100 8.36 -34.19 5.54
C ASN A 1100 8.55 -35.60 6.10
N ARG A 1101 9.10 -36.53 5.29
CA ARG A 1101 9.41 -37.92 5.68
C ARG A 1101 8.19 -38.80 5.98
N VAL A 1102 7.09 -38.60 5.26
CA VAL A 1102 5.89 -39.45 5.36
C VAL A 1102 6.15 -40.80 4.68
N PRO A 1103 5.95 -41.96 5.34
CA PRO A 1103 6.03 -43.26 4.67
C PRO A 1103 5.10 -43.34 3.46
N ILE A 1104 5.61 -43.82 2.32
CA ILE A 1104 4.84 -43.80 1.07
C ILE A 1104 3.53 -44.61 1.15
N ASN A 1105 3.52 -45.67 1.96
CA ASN A 1105 2.35 -46.51 2.23
C ASN A 1105 1.33 -45.88 3.20
N GLN A 1106 1.62 -44.70 3.75
CA GLN A 1106 0.77 -43.94 4.67
C GLN A 1106 0.46 -42.53 4.13
N MET A 1107 0.87 -42.24 2.90
CA MET A 1107 0.74 -40.93 2.27
C MET A 1107 -0.73 -40.47 2.18
N GLU A 1108 -1.64 -41.35 1.75
CA GLU A 1108 -3.06 -41.02 1.58
C GLU A 1108 -3.71 -40.64 2.92
N ASP A 1109 -3.47 -41.42 3.97
CA ASP A 1109 -4.00 -41.14 5.31
C ASP A 1109 -3.41 -39.85 5.91
N ALA A 1110 -2.12 -39.60 5.73
CA ALA A 1110 -1.47 -38.37 6.21
C ALA A 1110 -1.99 -37.13 5.48
N ALA A 1111 -2.14 -37.20 4.15
CA ALA A 1111 -2.70 -36.10 3.34
C ALA A 1111 -4.14 -35.78 3.74
N LYS A 1112 -4.97 -36.82 3.89
CA LYS A 1112 -6.37 -36.66 4.32
C LYS A 1112 -6.49 -35.95 5.67
N ASN A 1113 -5.62 -36.27 6.64
CA ASN A 1113 -5.60 -35.60 7.94
C ASN A 1113 -5.21 -34.11 7.83
N CYS A 1114 -4.26 -33.76 6.95
CA CYS A 1114 -3.88 -32.36 6.72
C CYS A 1114 -5.01 -31.56 6.05
N GLU A 1115 -5.71 -32.17 5.09
CA GLU A 1115 -6.89 -31.59 4.43
C GLU A 1115 -8.05 -31.37 5.41
N GLU A 1116 -8.36 -32.36 6.25
CA GLU A 1116 -9.42 -32.24 7.25
C GLU A 1116 -9.10 -31.15 8.28
N LEU A 1117 -7.85 -31.03 8.73
CA LEU A 1117 -7.41 -29.94 9.61
C LEU A 1117 -7.66 -28.56 8.98
N CYS A 1118 -7.27 -28.38 7.71
CA CYS A 1118 -7.50 -27.13 6.98
C CYS A 1118 -9.01 -26.82 6.83
N LYS A 1119 -9.82 -27.86 6.58
CA LYS A 1119 -11.28 -27.75 6.47
C LYS A 1119 -11.92 -27.32 7.80
N GLN A 1120 -11.51 -27.92 8.90
CA GLN A 1120 -12.04 -27.57 10.22
C GLN A 1120 -11.64 -26.16 10.65
N LEU A 1121 -10.42 -25.73 10.33
CA LEU A 1121 -9.96 -24.35 10.58
C LEU A 1121 -10.82 -23.30 9.85
N LYS A 1122 -11.25 -23.56 8.61
CA LYS A 1122 -12.15 -22.64 7.87
C LYS A 1122 -13.53 -22.53 8.52
N LYS A 1123 -14.02 -23.60 9.15
CA LYS A 1123 -15.33 -23.65 9.83
C LYS A 1123 -15.25 -23.15 11.28
N PHE A 1124 -14.04 -23.10 11.85
CA PHE A 1124 -13.83 -22.74 13.24
C PHE A 1124 -14.17 -21.26 13.49
N LYS A 1125 -14.95 -21.02 14.55
CA LYS A 1125 -15.28 -19.66 14.97
C LYS A 1125 -14.19 -19.14 15.91
N PHE A 1126 -13.28 -18.34 15.36
CA PHE A 1126 -12.25 -17.67 16.15
C PHE A 1126 -12.88 -16.65 17.10
N SER A 1127 -12.49 -16.70 18.38
CA SER A 1127 -12.96 -15.73 19.37
C SER A 1127 -12.32 -14.36 19.09
N LYS A 1128 -13.12 -13.29 19.03
CA LYS A 1128 -12.65 -11.91 18.77
C LYS A 1128 -11.94 -11.24 19.97
N LYS A 1129 -11.43 -12.02 20.93
CA LYS A 1129 -10.87 -11.46 22.16
C LYS A 1129 -9.48 -10.89 21.95
#